data_AF-A0A135VSR6-F1
#
_entry.id   AF-A0A135VSR6-F1
#
_cell.length_a   1.000
_cell.length_b   1.000
_cell.length_c   1.000
_cell.angle_alpha   90.00
_cell.angle_beta   90.00
_cell.angle_gamma   90.00
#
_symmetry.space_group_name_H-M   'P 1'
#
loop_
_entity.id
_entity.type
_entity.pdbx_description
1 polymer ?
#
loop_
_entity_poly.entity_id
_entity_poly.type
_entity_poly.pdbx_seq_one_letter_code
_entity_poly.pdbx_strand_id
1 'polypeptide(L)'
;MYSVIVRTLDNETKRKIAAAGMVSTLLAVSLVTMLGFLTGAFYDSPTVYPNETTYRIDHVVSGKFADFTPFEQTFTPNAPIYSVNPGLTNIVNLGDFPTLPADVSQMLIDNGFAVLPQCKYKHIHEILVLNDDRGVPSFVSSDAVLHAYHVLYDLALREIEVYSFWDLLGNLTDALLDVTFNQYSIAPECRWKDAALRNLMFFSVAMKLIDNEWVIPAAFPSEVSPAVDTVLLLIENHSVMTFAWFMNYLEDFTQFVPRGHYTRSETLQRYFQAMMWYGRVSFRLQPEAPPAPNEKGKDNTAQAILISLALTEEVPGLFGSLVGLDVWDALYEPTAFFVGAADDLTPTEYVALIQSVYGSEVTISDLNNESLLEQFIDDALELREPLILGHPISDAEELIQTMGFRFMGQRYIPDSYILSQLVYDNVGTMLNPRLMPMGLDVMAAFGSSRAWELLDDEKDYLNYVSQMEILWEQIGNMTEFEWTQNLYYLWLYSLLPLLSDPSEGYPFFMQSDAWVDKQLFTALASWTELRHDTILYAKQSYGSYTSLPPQVRGYVEPVPNLYARLASLCQMMITGLDSRGLLSSLIGLKLEKLRDFLLDLQTISIKELEGTPLTDSEYQVIQNSGSILERTVTFPSDTQITSDADKDMAVIADVHTDPITARVLEEAVGRPMVILVAVEIEGSVTLTRGAVFSYYEFAWPMGDRLTDEAWQDMIDQGEEPSLPSWTNSFVVDWDFEFNAATILLSKEKSCI
;
A
#
# COMPACT_ATOMS: atom_id res chain seq x y z
N MET A 1 7.87 -36.88 22.72
CA MET A 1 9.30 -36.51 22.62
C MET A 1 9.86 -37.00 21.29
N TYR A 2 9.34 -36.46 20.20
CA TYR A 2 10.12 -36.19 18.99
C TYR A 2 10.31 -34.67 18.98
N SER A 3 11.46 -34.17 18.54
CA SER A 3 11.66 -32.73 18.42
C SER A 3 10.88 -32.25 17.20
N VAL A 4 9.79 -31.50 17.44
CA VAL A 4 9.36 -30.45 16.51
C VAL A 4 10.59 -29.59 16.20
N ILE A 5 10.68 -29.05 14.98
CA ILE A 5 11.69 -28.05 14.67
C ILE A 5 11.29 -26.77 15.41
N VAL A 6 11.70 -26.68 16.68
CA VAL A 6 12.01 -25.40 17.30
C VAL A 6 13.03 -24.77 16.37
N ARG A 7 12.56 -23.89 15.48
CA ARG A 7 13.46 -23.10 14.65
C ARG A 7 14.31 -22.31 15.63
N THR A 8 15.58 -22.67 15.70
CA THR A 8 16.49 -22.08 16.67
C THR A 8 16.81 -20.67 16.21
N LEU A 9 15.89 -19.73 16.48
CA LEU A 9 16.03 -18.30 16.29
C LEU A 9 17.49 -17.93 16.60
N ASP A 10 18.20 -17.36 15.63
CA ASP A 10 19.60 -17.12 15.85
C ASP A 10 19.82 -16.04 16.93
N ASN A 11 21.08 -15.84 17.31
CA ASN A 11 21.42 -14.94 18.42
C ASN A 11 21.28 -13.45 18.05
N GLU A 12 20.99 -13.11 16.80
CA GLU A 12 20.63 -11.78 16.33
C GLU A 12 19.11 -11.59 16.36
N THR A 13 18.32 -12.50 15.78
CA THR A 13 16.84 -12.42 15.85
C THR A 13 16.35 -12.45 17.30
N LYS A 14 16.94 -13.30 18.16
CA LYS A 14 16.67 -13.28 19.62
C LYS A 14 16.99 -11.94 20.31
N ARG A 15 17.90 -11.13 19.77
CA ARG A 15 18.22 -9.80 20.29
C ARG A 15 17.29 -8.72 19.75
N LYS A 16 16.90 -8.81 18.47
CA LYS A 16 15.92 -7.91 17.84
C LYS A 16 14.57 -8.01 18.56
N ILE A 17 14.09 -9.24 18.79
CA ILE A 17 12.87 -9.52 19.57
C ILE A 17 12.95 -8.91 20.98
N ALA A 18 14.07 -9.14 21.70
CA ALA A 18 14.24 -8.60 23.05
C ALA A 18 14.37 -7.06 23.09
N ALA A 19 14.83 -6.42 22.00
CA ALA A 19 14.85 -4.96 21.89
C ALA A 19 13.44 -4.39 21.67
N ALA A 20 12.66 -4.98 20.75
CA ALA A 20 11.29 -4.57 20.47
C ALA A 20 10.37 -4.70 21.71
N GLY A 21 10.34 -5.86 22.36
CA GLY A 21 9.46 -6.11 23.51
C GLY A 21 9.74 -5.22 24.74
N MET A 22 10.94 -4.65 24.85
CA MET A 22 11.27 -3.66 25.91
C MET A 22 10.72 -2.25 25.63
N VAL A 23 10.27 -1.96 24.41
CA VAL A 23 9.66 -0.66 24.04
C VAL A 23 8.15 -0.68 24.24
N SER A 24 7.48 -1.80 23.90
CA SER A 24 6.02 -1.94 23.94
C SER A 24 5.39 -1.66 25.31
N THR A 25 6.10 -1.95 26.41
CA THR A 25 5.56 -1.88 27.79
C THR A 25 5.20 -0.47 28.29
N LEU A 26 5.43 0.58 27.49
CA LEU A 26 5.17 1.99 27.86
C LEU A 26 3.99 2.65 27.13
N LEU A 27 3.37 2.00 26.13
CA LEU A 27 2.51 2.69 25.15
C LEU A 27 1.00 2.36 25.18
N ALA A 28 0.54 1.54 26.13
CA ALA A 28 -0.80 0.93 26.08
C ALA A 28 -2.00 1.77 26.56
N VAL A 29 -1.83 3.04 26.98
CA VAL A 29 -2.81 3.74 27.85
C VAL A 29 -3.57 4.91 27.18
N SER A 30 -3.16 5.39 26.00
CA SER A 30 -3.65 6.67 25.45
C SER A 30 -4.75 6.59 24.37
N LEU A 31 -5.29 5.42 24.04
CA LEU A 31 -6.09 5.23 22.81
C LEU A 31 -7.55 5.73 22.87
N VAL A 32 -8.10 5.97 24.07
CA VAL A 32 -9.57 5.95 24.29
C VAL A 32 -10.28 7.30 24.06
N THR A 33 -9.57 8.43 23.96
CA THR A 33 -10.18 9.75 24.23
C THR A 33 -10.44 10.66 23.02
N MET A 34 -10.25 10.23 21.76
CA MET A 34 -10.10 11.18 20.63
C MET A 34 -11.25 11.25 19.61
N LEU A 35 -12.06 10.20 19.39
CA LEU A 35 -13.05 10.18 18.28
C LEU A 35 -14.49 10.65 18.64
N GLY A 36 -14.79 10.94 19.90
CA GLY A 36 -16.18 11.11 20.39
C GLY A 36 -16.94 12.40 20.01
N PHE A 37 -16.66 13.06 18.87
CA PHE A 37 -17.18 14.41 18.58
C PHE A 37 -17.55 14.74 17.12
N LEU A 38 -18.22 13.83 16.39
CA LEU A 38 -18.83 14.15 15.09
C LEU A 38 -20.33 13.78 15.01
N THR A 39 -21.21 14.72 15.40
CA THR A 39 -22.66 14.63 15.13
C THR A 39 -23.28 15.97 14.71
N GLY A 40 -23.17 16.30 13.42
CA GLY A 40 -24.17 17.03 12.61
C GLY A 40 -24.59 18.47 12.97
N ALA A 41 -24.28 19.43 12.09
CA ALA A 41 -24.98 20.71 11.97
C ALA A 41 -24.96 21.25 10.53
N PHE A 42 -25.93 20.84 9.70
CA PHE A 42 -26.07 21.30 8.30
C PHE A 42 -26.20 22.83 8.18
N TYR A 43 -25.53 23.40 7.17
CA TYR A 43 -25.65 24.80 6.73
C TYR A 43 -25.67 24.89 5.19
N ASP A 44 -26.26 25.96 4.64
CA ASP A 44 -26.35 26.17 3.18
C ASP A 44 -24.96 26.43 2.54
N SER A 45 -24.50 25.54 1.66
CA SER A 45 -23.23 25.67 0.93
C SER A 45 -23.35 26.49 -0.37
N PRO A 46 -22.47 27.48 -0.61
CA PRO A 46 -22.33 28.15 -1.91
C PRO A 46 -21.25 27.50 -2.78
N THR A 47 -21.63 27.01 -3.97
CA THR A 47 -20.74 26.53 -5.05
C THR A 47 -19.69 25.47 -4.67
N VAL A 48 -20.06 24.22 -4.89
CA VAL A 48 -19.29 22.98 -4.66
C VAL A 48 -17.97 22.96 -5.43
N TYR A 49 -16.85 22.85 -4.71
CA TYR A 49 -15.51 22.53 -5.20
C TYR A 49 -14.75 21.74 -4.11
N PRO A 50 -13.72 20.94 -4.46
CA PRO A 50 -12.89 20.27 -3.46
C PRO A 50 -12.13 21.27 -2.56
N ASN A 51 -11.72 20.82 -1.38
CA ASN A 51 -10.83 21.59 -0.51
C ASN A 51 -9.44 21.79 -1.15
N GLU A 52 -8.79 22.94 -0.91
CA GLU A 52 -7.44 23.19 -1.43
C GLU A 52 -6.44 22.13 -0.95
N THR A 53 -5.65 21.58 -1.87
CA THR A 53 -4.58 20.59 -1.63
C THR A 53 -3.34 21.16 -0.93
N THR A 54 -3.42 22.40 -0.41
CA THR A 54 -2.30 23.22 0.08
C THR A 54 -1.82 22.88 1.51
N TYR A 55 -2.28 21.76 2.08
CA TYR A 55 -1.97 21.32 3.44
C TYR A 55 -0.47 21.02 3.66
N ARG A 56 0.13 21.68 4.67
CA ARG A 56 1.58 21.74 4.90
C ARG A 56 1.94 21.57 6.38
N ILE A 57 2.76 20.56 6.70
CA ILE A 57 3.33 20.34 8.03
C ILE A 57 4.78 20.85 8.03
N ASP A 58 5.08 21.87 8.83
CA ASP A 58 6.36 22.61 8.79
C ASP A 58 7.29 22.35 10.00
N HIS A 59 6.87 21.49 10.93
CA HIS A 59 7.58 21.16 12.16
C HIS A 59 7.57 19.65 12.45
N VAL A 60 8.41 19.21 13.40
CA VAL A 60 8.50 17.79 13.79
C VAL A 60 7.24 17.36 14.54
N VAL A 61 6.58 16.31 14.05
CA VAL A 61 5.40 15.70 14.68
C VAL A 61 5.80 14.35 15.27
N SER A 62 5.67 14.19 16.59
CA SER A 62 5.98 12.92 17.25
C SER A 62 4.84 11.91 17.07
N GLY A 63 5.02 11.00 16.11
CA GLY A 63 4.13 9.87 15.89
C GLY A 63 4.29 8.79 16.97
N LYS A 64 3.31 7.87 17.04
CA LYS A 64 3.36 6.71 17.96
C LYS A 64 4.59 5.81 17.69
N PHE A 65 5.06 5.78 16.45
CA PHE A 65 6.01 4.79 15.97
C PHE A 65 7.40 5.35 15.63
N ALA A 66 7.44 6.57 15.08
CA ALA A 66 8.63 7.36 14.77
C ALA A 66 8.24 8.84 14.66
N ASP A 67 9.19 9.76 14.87
CA ASP A 67 8.98 11.20 14.63
C ASP A 67 8.96 11.49 13.12
N PHE A 68 7.93 12.17 12.62
CA PHE A 68 7.94 12.79 11.30
C PHE A 68 8.82 14.05 11.33
N THR A 69 9.77 14.14 10.40
CA THR A 69 10.68 15.29 10.26
C THR A 69 10.52 15.89 8.85
N PRO A 70 9.90 17.07 8.70
CA PRO A 70 9.69 17.67 7.39
C PRO A 70 10.97 18.28 6.82
N PHE A 71 11.17 18.09 5.52
CA PHE A 71 12.23 18.75 4.73
C PHE A 71 11.69 19.83 3.77
N GLU A 72 10.42 20.22 3.84
CA GLU A 72 9.85 21.20 2.91
C GLU A 72 10.48 22.60 3.04
N GLN A 73 10.88 23.18 1.91
CA GLN A 73 11.46 24.52 1.81
C GLN A 73 10.53 25.44 1.02
N THR A 74 10.47 26.72 1.40
CA THR A 74 9.68 27.75 0.70
C THR A 74 10.43 28.32 -0.50
N PHE A 75 9.77 28.44 -1.65
CA PHE A 75 10.29 28.99 -2.90
C PHE A 75 9.29 30.00 -3.51
N THR A 76 9.67 30.73 -4.56
CA THR A 76 8.76 31.61 -5.31
C THR A 76 8.82 31.36 -6.82
N PRO A 77 7.77 30.82 -7.47
CA PRO A 77 7.74 30.59 -8.92
C PRO A 77 8.03 31.86 -9.74
N ASN A 78 9.05 31.77 -10.59
CA ASN A 78 9.58 32.81 -11.47
C ASN A 78 10.40 32.14 -12.62
N ALA A 79 9.92 31.00 -13.13
CA ALA A 79 10.62 30.21 -14.13
C ALA A 79 10.77 30.99 -15.46
N PRO A 80 11.80 30.70 -16.28
CA PRO A 80 11.98 31.36 -17.57
C PRO A 80 10.73 31.22 -18.47
N ILE A 81 10.22 32.33 -18.99
CA ILE A 81 9.06 32.33 -19.90
C ILE A 81 9.53 32.07 -21.33
N TYR A 82 9.11 30.95 -21.90
CA TYR A 82 9.36 30.54 -23.28
C TYR A 82 8.08 29.93 -23.90
N SER A 83 8.18 29.50 -25.14
CA SER A 83 7.17 28.70 -25.85
C SER A 83 7.84 27.83 -26.90
N VAL A 84 7.15 26.81 -27.40
CA VAL A 84 7.63 25.98 -28.50
C VAL A 84 7.11 26.53 -29.83
N ASN A 85 8.02 26.87 -30.74
CA ASN A 85 7.64 27.46 -32.02
C ASN A 85 7.03 26.40 -32.95
N PRO A 86 6.08 26.78 -33.83
CA PRO A 86 5.60 25.93 -34.92
C PRO A 86 6.74 25.31 -35.73
N GLY A 87 6.63 24.01 -36.00
CA GLY A 87 7.68 23.22 -36.64
C GLY A 87 8.92 22.98 -35.76
N LEU A 88 8.80 23.16 -34.44
CA LEU A 88 9.84 22.94 -33.42
C LEU A 88 11.12 23.77 -33.66
N THR A 89 10.99 24.91 -34.36
CA THR A 89 12.10 25.66 -34.97
C THR A 89 13.04 26.37 -33.99
N ASN A 90 12.73 26.40 -32.68
CA ASN A 90 13.59 26.91 -31.62
C ASN A 90 14.20 25.83 -30.72
N ILE A 91 13.89 24.54 -30.94
CA ILE A 91 14.48 23.43 -30.18
C ILE A 91 15.92 23.18 -30.68
N VAL A 92 16.92 23.50 -29.85
CA VAL A 92 18.32 23.56 -30.28
C VAL A 92 18.95 22.19 -30.61
N ASN A 93 18.45 21.12 -29.99
CA ASN A 93 18.94 19.75 -30.10
C ASN A 93 17.98 18.80 -30.86
N LEU A 94 17.01 19.35 -31.62
CA LEU A 94 16.03 18.54 -32.36
C LEU A 94 16.68 17.52 -33.32
N GLY A 95 17.89 17.81 -33.82
CA GLY A 95 18.67 16.92 -34.69
C GLY A 95 19.30 15.70 -34.01
N ASP A 96 19.28 15.62 -32.68
CA ASP A 96 19.72 14.44 -31.92
C ASP A 96 18.57 13.42 -31.71
N PHE A 97 17.34 13.79 -32.07
CA PHE A 97 16.15 12.92 -32.05
C PHE A 97 15.82 12.36 -33.44
N PRO A 98 15.13 11.19 -33.52
CA PRO A 98 14.49 10.75 -34.76
C PRO A 98 13.43 11.75 -35.24
N THR A 99 13.07 11.69 -36.53
CA THR A 99 12.01 12.55 -37.09
C THR A 99 10.69 12.32 -36.37
N LEU A 100 10.26 13.28 -35.56
CA LEU A 100 9.03 13.19 -34.78
C LEU A 100 7.80 13.19 -35.72
N PRO A 101 6.79 12.36 -35.43
CA PRO A 101 5.47 12.43 -36.08
C PRO A 101 4.77 13.79 -35.93
N ALA A 102 3.72 14.01 -36.72
CA ALA A 102 3.03 15.30 -36.80
C ALA A 102 2.17 15.59 -35.54
N ASP A 103 1.54 14.57 -34.99
CA ASP A 103 0.81 14.55 -33.71
C ASP A 103 1.76 14.78 -32.53
N VAL A 104 2.85 14.02 -32.42
CA VAL A 104 3.90 14.22 -31.39
C VAL A 104 4.49 15.64 -31.48
N SER A 105 4.74 16.15 -32.68
CA SER A 105 5.21 17.52 -32.90
C SER A 105 4.16 18.58 -32.53
N GLN A 106 2.87 18.30 -32.71
CA GLN A 106 1.78 19.19 -32.35
C GLN A 106 1.58 19.24 -30.82
N MET A 107 1.61 18.08 -30.16
CA MET A 107 1.55 17.98 -28.70
C MET A 107 2.69 18.75 -28.02
N LEU A 108 3.91 18.65 -28.57
CA LEU A 108 5.06 19.47 -28.13
C LEU A 108 4.89 20.98 -28.38
N ILE A 109 4.10 21.41 -29.37
CA ILE A 109 3.82 22.84 -29.64
C ILE A 109 2.77 23.37 -28.67
N ASP A 110 1.69 22.61 -28.47
CA ASP A 110 0.52 23.06 -27.70
C ASP A 110 0.72 22.92 -26.19
N ASN A 111 1.25 21.78 -25.73
CA ASN A 111 1.45 21.46 -24.31
C ASN A 111 2.91 21.61 -23.85
N GLY A 112 3.88 21.71 -24.76
CA GLY A 112 5.31 21.71 -24.41
C GLY A 112 5.90 20.32 -24.09
N PHE A 113 5.07 19.27 -24.00
CA PHE A 113 5.49 17.90 -23.76
C PHE A 113 4.65 16.89 -24.56
N ALA A 114 5.10 15.63 -24.62
CA ALA A 114 4.34 14.50 -25.16
C ALA A 114 4.76 13.19 -24.46
N VAL A 115 3.82 12.28 -24.25
CA VAL A 115 4.09 10.93 -23.69
C VAL A 115 3.86 9.86 -24.76
N LEU A 116 4.76 8.89 -24.83
CA LEU A 116 4.85 7.87 -25.88
C LEU A 116 4.83 6.47 -25.24
N PRO A 117 3.80 5.64 -25.48
CA PRO A 117 3.76 4.25 -25.05
C PRO A 117 4.91 3.43 -25.65
N GLN A 118 5.41 2.44 -24.91
CA GLN A 118 6.50 1.57 -25.36
C GLN A 118 6.52 0.24 -24.59
N CYS A 119 6.93 -0.85 -25.23
CA CYS A 119 6.93 -2.20 -24.65
C CYS A 119 8.33 -2.78 -24.34
N LYS A 120 9.40 -2.00 -24.60
CA LYS A 120 10.79 -2.46 -24.70
C LYS A 120 11.60 -2.35 -23.40
N TYR A 121 11.47 -1.24 -22.68
CA TYR A 121 12.10 -1.03 -21.37
C TYR A 121 11.21 -1.63 -20.29
N LYS A 122 11.82 -2.26 -19.27
CA LYS A 122 11.13 -2.89 -18.13
C LYS A 122 11.19 -2.06 -16.85
N HIS A 123 12.06 -1.04 -16.77
CA HIS A 123 12.11 -0.11 -15.63
C HIS A 123 12.44 1.33 -16.07
N ILE A 124 11.92 2.32 -15.32
CA ILE A 124 12.19 3.76 -15.53
C ILE A 124 13.70 4.06 -15.64
N HIS A 125 14.53 3.43 -14.79
CA HIS A 125 15.96 3.72 -14.74
C HIS A 125 16.70 3.34 -16.03
N GLU A 126 16.23 2.34 -16.79
CA GLU A 126 16.81 1.94 -18.09
C GLU A 126 16.75 3.08 -19.12
N ILE A 127 15.64 3.83 -19.12
CA ILE A 127 15.42 4.98 -20.01
C ILE A 127 16.42 6.10 -19.69
N LEU A 128 16.67 6.35 -18.40
CA LEU A 128 17.56 7.40 -17.90
C LEU A 128 19.05 7.03 -18.04
N VAL A 129 19.43 5.77 -17.82
CA VAL A 129 20.79 5.28 -18.13
C VAL A 129 21.05 5.37 -19.64
N LEU A 130 20.09 4.97 -20.47
CA LEU A 130 20.23 5.05 -21.93
C LEU A 130 20.27 6.49 -22.47
N ASN A 131 19.70 7.46 -21.74
CA ASN A 131 19.87 8.88 -22.06
C ASN A 131 21.32 9.32 -21.85
N ASP A 132 21.90 9.01 -20.68
CA ASP A 132 23.29 9.32 -20.36
C ASP A 132 24.21 8.71 -21.42
N ASP A 133 24.17 7.38 -21.60
CA ASP A 133 24.94 6.60 -22.59
C ASP A 133 25.00 7.22 -23.99
N ARG A 134 23.94 7.95 -24.38
CA ARG A 134 23.75 8.55 -25.71
C ARG A 134 23.99 10.04 -25.77
N GLY A 135 24.14 10.72 -24.63
CA GLY A 135 24.17 12.18 -24.54
C GLY A 135 22.82 12.84 -24.88
N VAL A 136 21.70 12.20 -24.51
CA VAL A 136 20.37 12.80 -24.58
C VAL A 136 20.09 13.52 -23.26
N PRO A 137 19.59 14.77 -23.25
CA PRO A 137 19.21 15.46 -22.02
C PRO A 137 18.12 14.68 -21.24
N SER A 138 18.44 14.19 -20.05
CA SER A 138 17.46 13.53 -19.18
C SER A 138 16.45 14.51 -18.59
N PHE A 139 15.17 14.13 -18.61
CA PHE A 139 14.13 14.68 -17.74
C PHE A 139 13.92 13.72 -16.58
N VAL A 140 14.19 14.17 -15.35
CA VAL A 140 14.01 13.37 -14.12
C VAL A 140 12.62 13.65 -13.55
N SER A 141 11.69 12.73 -13.81
CA SER A 141 10.28 12.83 -13.40
C SER A 141 10.05 12.59 -11.91
N SER A 142 8.85 12.94 -11.44
CA SER A 142 8.32 12.48 -10.14
C SER A 142 8.17 10.96 -10.10
N ASP A 143 7.65 10.38 -11.19
CA ASP A 143 7.44 8.94 -11.40
C ASP A 143 8.70 8.12 -11.05
N ALA A 144 9.87 8.61 -11.47
CA ALA A 144 11.14 7.92 -11.32
C ALA A 144 11.57 7.69 -9.86
N VAL A 145 11.24 8.61 -8.95
CA VAL A 145 11.56 8.48 -7.52
C VAL A 145 10.42 7.89 -6.71
N LEU A 146 9.17 7.99 -7.18
CA LEU A 146 8.03 7.26 -6.62
C LEU A 146 8.24 5.75 -6.79
N HIS A 147 8.52 5.28 -8.01
CA HIS A 147 8.86 3.87 -8.27
C HIS A 147 10.07 3.40 -7.44
N ALA A 148 11.10 4.24 -7.28
CA ALA A 148 12.27 3.87 -6.48
C ALA A 148 12.03 3.89 -4.96
N TYR A 149 11.01 4.62 -4.48
CA TYR A 149 10.54 4.51 -3.11
C TYR A 149 9.68 3.26 -2.91
N HIS A 150 8.74 2.98 -3.82
CA HIS A 150 7.94 1.75 -3.88
C HIS A 150 8.83 0.53 -3.62
N VAL A 151 9.80 0.23 -4.50
CA VAL A 151 10.68 -0.94 -4.38
C VAL A 151 11.46 -1.00 -3.05
N LEU A 152 11.72 0.14 -2.40
CA LEU A 152 12.41 0.20 -1.11
C LEU A 152 11.50 -0.01 0.10
N TYR A 153 10.26 0.50 0.06
CA TYR A 153 9.20 0.14 1.00
C TYR A 153 8.98 -1.37 0.93
N ASP A 154 8.66 -1.83 -0.29
CA ASP A 154 8.42 -3.21 -0.70
C ASP A 154 9.39 -4.18 -0.02
N LEU A 155 10.69 -4.07 -0.34
CA LEU A 155 11.66 -5.08 0.06
C LEU A 155 11.90 -5.10 1.56
N ALA A 156 11.83 -3.94 2.22
CA ALA A 156 12.03 -3.86 3.66
C ALA A 156 11.01 -4.72 4.39
N LEU A 157 9.76 -4.77 3.89
CA LEU A 157 8.74 -5.61 4.49
C LEU A 157 8.96 -7.09 4.11
N ARG A 158 9.28 -7.47 2.85
CA ARG A 158 9.72 -8.86 2.54
C ARG A 158 10.85 -9.37 3.46
N GLU A 159 11.87 -8.55 3.73
CA GLU A 159 12.97 -8.91 4.65
C GLU A 159 12.46 -9.11 6.09
N ILE A 160 11.53 -8.28 6.57
CA ILE A 160 10.94 -8.40 7.91
C ILE A 160 10.02 -9.62 8.01
N GLU A 161 9.18 -9.86 7.01
CA GLU A 161 8.27 -11.00 6.93
C GLU A 161 9.02 -12.33 7.04
N VAL A 162 10.03 -12.53 6.18
CA VAL A 162 10.73 -13.81 6.07
C VAL A 162 11.76 -14.00 7.17
N TYR A 163 12.50 -12.97 7.57
CA TYR A 163 13.60 -13.11 8.54
C TYR A 163 13.22 -12.78 10.00
N SER A 164 12.05 -12.19 10.24
CA SER A 164 11.55 -11.88 11.59
C SER A 164 10.17 -12.47 11.87
N PHE A 165 9.16 -12.12 11.07
CA PHE A 165 7.77 -12.46 11.39
C PHE A 165 7.44 -13.94 11.21
N TRP A 166 7.95 -14.60 10.18
CA TRP A 166 7.64 -16.01 9.92
C TRP A 166 8.00 -16.94 11.10
N ASP A 167 9.19 -16.78 11.68
CA ASP A 167 9.60 -17.56 12.86
C ASP A 167 8.82 -17.14 14.13
N LEU A 168 8.48 -15.85 14.28
CA LEU A 168 7.64 -15.38 15.39
C LEU A 168 6.22 -15.97 15.31
N LEU A 169 5.59 -15.92 14.13
CA LEU A 169 4.26 -16.44 13.84
C LEU A 169 4.17 -17.96 14.10
N GLY A 170 5.19 -18.71 13.67
CA GLY A 170 5.29 -20.14 13.94
C GLY A 170 5.40 -20.47 15.43
N ASN A 171 6.33 -19.82 16.16
CA ASN A 171 6.50 -20.06 17.61
C ASN A 171 5.27 -19.65 18.42
N LEU A 172 4.60 -18.54 18.05
CA LEU A 172 3.35 -18.11 18.68
C LEU A 172 2.21 -19.11 18.43
N THR A 173 2.08 -19.61 17.21
CA THR A 173 1.04 -20.59 16.84
C THR A 173 1.21 -21.93 17.56
N ASP A 174 2.45 -22.44 17.64
CA ASP A 174 2.77 -23.70 18.35
C ASP A 174 2.51 -23.59 19.86
N ALA A 175 2.85 -22.44 20.47
CA ALA A 175 2.55 -22.17 21.88
C ALA A 175 1.04 -22.05 22.15
N LEU A 176 0.30 -21.34 21.29
CA LEU A 176 -1.16 -21.18 21.43
C LEU A 176 -1.91 -22.50 21.22
N LEU A 177 -1.41 -23.42 20.38
CA LEU A 177 -1.94 -24.78 20.27
C LEU A 177 -1.88 -25.55 21.59
N ASP A 178 -0.71 -25.57 22.25
CA ASP A 178 -0.52 -26.27 23.53
C ASP A 178 -1.36 -25.62 24.65
N VAL A 179 -1.39 -24.28 24.71
CA VAL A 179 -2.21 -23.54 25.69
C VAL A 179 -3.69 -23.80 25.46
N THR A 180 -4.21 -23.66 24.24
CA THR A 180 -5.63 -23.91 23.94
C THR A 180 -6.03 -25.39 24.09
N PHE A 181 -5.13 -26.35 23.85
CA PHE A 181 -5.40 -27.75 24.18
C PHE A 181 -5.53 -27.98 25.70
N ASN A 182 -4.73 -27.29 26.51
CA ASN A 182 -4.90 -27.27 27.96
C ASN A 182 -6.21 -26.56 28.37
N GLN A 183 -6.55 -25.42 27.77
CA GLN A 183 -7.84 -24.74 27.98
C GLN A 183 -9.01 -25.69 27.71
N TYR A 184 -9.04 -26.36 26.55
CA TYR A 184 -10.05 -27.36 26.21
C TYR A 184 -10.11 -28.49 27.24
N SER A 185 -8.95 -28.98 27.70
CA SER A 185 -8.89 -30.07 28.68
C SER A 185 -9.61 -29.72 29.99
N ILE A 186 -9.49 -28.46 30.47
CA ILE A 186 -10.06 -28.03 31.77
C ILE A 186 -11.33 -27.17 31.68
N ALA A 187 -11.74 -26.73 30.49
CA ALA A 187 -12.89 -25.84 30.32
C ALA A 187 -14.22 -26.46 30.81
N PRO A 188 -15.13 -25.65 31.36
CA PRO A 188 -16.51 -26.03 31.65
C PRO A 188 -17.23 -26.56 30.40
N GLU A 189 -18.04 -27.61 30.58
CA GLU A 189 -18.87 -28.21 29.53
C GLU A 189 -19.84 -27.19 28.89
N CYS A 190 -20.34 -27.51 27.69
CA CYS A 190 -21.08 -26.59 26.82
C CYS A 190 -20.20 -25.43 26.30
N ARG A 191 -20.61 -24.16 26.48
CA ARG A 191 -20.09 -22.99 25.71
C ARG A 191 -18.56 -22.90 25.71
N TRP A 192 -17.94 -22.98 26.90
CA TRP A 192 -16.49 -22.82 27.05
C TRP A 192 -15.70 -24.02 26.51
N LYS A 193 -16.26 -25.24 26.56
CA LYS A 193 -15.67 -26.44 25.94
C LYS A 193 -15.67 -26.37 24.42
N ASP A 194 -16.78 -25.94 23.84
CA ASP A 194 -16.95 -25.79 22.39
C ASP A 194 -16.11 -24.63 21.86
N ALA A 195 -16.06 -23.50 22.58
CA ALA A 195 -15.16 -22.39 22.28
C ALA A 195 -13.68 -22.82 22.27
N ALA A 196 -13.23 -23.55 23.30
CA ALA A 196 -11.85 -24.06 23.33
C ALA A 196 -11.56 -25.09 22.22
N LEU A 197 -12.55 -25.91 21.84
CA LEU A 197 -12.44 -26.85 20.70
C LEU A 197 -12.29 -26.10 19.36
N ARG A 198 -13.06 -25.03 19.16
CA ARG A 198 -12.99 -24.18 17.96
C ARG A 198 -11.67 -23.42 17.87
N ASN A 199 -11.20 -22.87 18.99
CA ASN A 199 -9.87 -22.25 19.05
C ASN A 199 -8.77 -23.26 18.68
N LEU A 200 -8.90 -24.53 19.12
CA LEU A 200 -7.96 -25.59 18.76
C LEU A 200 -8.00 -25.91 17.26
N MET A 201 -9.18 -25.89 16.63
CA MET A 201 -9.32 -25.99 15.17
C MET A 201 -8.71 -24.77 14.45
N PHE A 202 -8.97 -23.56 14.95
CA PHE A 202 -8.48 -22.29 14.41
C PHE A 202 -6.95 -22.22 14.35
N PHE A 203 -6.27 -22.53 15.45
CA PHE A 203 -4.80 -22.62 15.46
C PHE A 203 -4.27 -23.85 14.71
N SER A 204 -5.03 -24.95 14.62
CA SER A 204 -4.63 -26.11 13.81
C SER A 204 -4.69 -25.84 12.30
N VAL A 205 -5.63 -25.01 11.83
CA VAL A 205 -5.62 -24.51 10.44
C VAL A 205 -4.39 -23.64 10.22
N ALA A 206 -4.14 -22.65 11.08
CA ALA A 206 -2.98 -21.76 10.96
C ALA A 206 -1.65 -22.54 10.92
N MET A 207 -1.48 -23.50 11.84
CA MET A 207 -0.28 -24.35 11.88
C MET A 207 -0.14 -25.24 10.63
N LYS A 208 -1.25 -25.68 10.02
CA LYS A 208 -1.23 -26.42 8.75
C LYS A 208 -0.88 -25.55 7.53
N LEU A 209 -1.20 -24.27 7.56
CA LEU A 209 -0.79 -23.31 6.53
C LEU A 209 0.71 -22.97 6.67
N ILE A 210 1.20 -22.82 7.89
CA ILE A 210 2.63 -22.61 8.19
C ILE A 210 3.46 -23.87 7.87
N ASP A 211 3.08 -25.03 8.40
CA ASP A 211 3.73 -26.32 8.18
C ASP A 211 2.72 -27.37 7.70
N ASN A 212 2.63 -27.55 6.39
CA ASN A 212 1.79 -28.57 5.76
C ASN A 212 2.14 -30.01 6.21
N GLU A 213 3.37 -30.29 6.65
CA GLU A 213 3.80 -31.61 7.16
C GLU A 213 3.48 -31.79 8.66
N TRP A 214 3.09 -30.73 9.38
CA TRP A 214 2.67 -30.83 10.78
C TRP A 214 1.47 -31.78 10.93
N VAL A 215 1.59 -32.74 11.84
CA VAL A 215 0.56 -33.77 12.06
C VAL A 215 -0.24 -33.43 13.31
N ILE A 216 -1.54 -33.21 13.14
CA ILE A 216 -2.50 -32.97 14.23
C ILE A 216 -2.29 -34.05 15.33
N PRO A 217 -1.91 -33.67 16.56
CA PRO A 217 -1.59 -34.62 17.61
C PRO A 217 -2.76 -35.57 17.91
N ALA A 218 -2.50 -36.87 17.97
CA ALA A 218 -3.50 -37.89 18.31
C ALA A 218 -4.02 -37.84 19.77
N ALA A 219 -3.68 -36.79 20.51
CA ALA A 219 -4.25 -36.43 21.81
C ALA A 219 -5.37 -35.36 21.69
N PHE A 220 -5.44 -34.64 20.57
CA PHE A 220 -6.51 -33.69 20.28
C PHE A 220 -7.83 -34.44 20.00
N PRO A 221 -8.99 -33.79 20.18
CA PRO A 221 -10.29 -34.37 19.85
C PRO A 221 -10.39 -34.83 18.39
N SER A 222 -11.07 -35.95 18.16
CA SER A 222 -11.28 -36.56 16.83
C SER A 222 -11.93 -35.64 15.80
N GLU A 223 -12.66 -34.65 16.29
CA GLU A 223 -13.41 -33.64 15.57
C GLU A 223 -12.50 -32.59 14.91
N VAL A 224 -11.27 -32.39 15.42
CA VAL A 224 -10.35 -31.35 14.93
C VAL A 224 -9.90 -31.62 13.50
N SER A 225 -9.46 -32.85 13.18
CA SER A 225 -8.99 -33.19 11.82
C SER A 225 -10.02 -32.89 10.73
N PRO A 226 -11.23 -33.48 10.72
CA PRO A 226 -12.17 -33.23 9.63
C PRO A 226 -12.62 -31.76 9.53
N ALA A 227 -12.58 -30.99 10.62
CA ALA A 227 -12.87 -29.56 10.59
C ALA A 227 -11.74 -28.76 9.92
N VAL A 228 -10.48 -29.07 10.25
CA VAL A 228 -9.28 -28.49 9.63
C VAL A 228 -9.18 -28.89 8.15
N ASP A 229 -9.31 -30.19 7.86
CA ASP A 229 -9.27 -30.76 6.51
C ASP A 229 -10.34 -30.10 5.60
N THR A 230 -11.54 -29.79 6.15
CA THR A 230 -12.58 -29.07 5.40
C THR A 230 -12.16 -27.64 5.05
N VAL A 231 -11.56 -26.88 5.98
CA VAL A 231 -11.11 -25.50 5.72
C VAL A 231 -9.94 -25.48 4.73
N LEU A 232 -8.97 -26.38 4.87
CA LEU A 232 -7.85 -26.48 3.94
C LEU A 232 -8.32 -26.78 2.51
N LEU A 233 -9.32 -27.64 2.34
CA LEU A 233 -9.94 -27.90 1.03
C LEU A 233 -10.68 -26.68 0.47
N LEU A 234 -11.33 -25.86 1.31
CA LEU A 234 -12.01 -24.64 0.85
C LEU A 234 -11.01 -23.59 0.34
N ILE A 235 -9.87 -23.46 1.04
CA ILE A 235 -8.71 -22.64 0.64
C ILE A 235 -8.10 -23.19 -0.66
N GLU A 236 -7.74 -24.48 -0.73
CA GLU A 236 -7.10 -25.10 -1.90
C GLU A 236 -7.96 -25.00 -3.18
N ASN A 237 -9.28 -25.04 -3.06
CA ASN A 237 -10.20 -24.92 -4.20
C ASN A 237 -10.64 -23.47 -4.51
N HIS A 238 -10.05 -22.46 -3.85
CA HIS A 238 -10.41 -21.03 -3.98
C HIS A 238 -11.93 -20.80 -3.91
N SER A 239 -12.59 -21.36 -2.90
CA SER A 239 -14.05 -21.56 -2.89
C SER A 239 -14.83 -20.25 -2.70
N VAL A 240 -15.27 -19.64 -3.81
CA VAL A 240 -16.01 -18.35 -3.93
C VAL A 240 -16.58 -17.81 -2.62
N MET A 241 -17.72 -18.32 -2.13
CA MET A 241 -18.25 -17.96 -0.81
C MET A 241 -19.01 -19.14 -0.20
N THR A 242 -18.84 -19.43 1.08
CA THR A 242 -19.59 -20.51 1.75
C THR A 242 -19.75 -20.36 3.26
N PHE A 243 -20.83 -20.96 3.79
CA PHE A 243 -21.05 -21.20 5.23
C PHE A 243 -20.50 -22.56 5.71
N ALA A 244 -20.00 -23.41 4.80
CA ALA A 244 -19.73 -24.83 5.06
C ALA A 244 -18.41 -25.12 5.81
N TRP A 245 -18.15 -24.37 6.89
CA TRP A 245 -16.95 -24.48 7.73
C TRP A 245 -17.31 -24.16 9.19
N PHE A 246 -16.41 -24.46 10.14
CA PHE A 246 -16.79 -24.58 11.54
C PHE A 246 -17.31 -23.30 12.22
N MET A 247 -16.99 -22.09 11.71
CA MET A 247 -17.52 -20.82 12.23
C MET A 247 -18.95 -20.50 11.76
N ASN A 248 -19.49 -21.21 10.77
CA ASN A 248 -20.87 -21.06 10.27
C ASN A 248 -21.27 -19.60 9.92
N TYR A 249 -20.39 -18.84 9.28
CA TYR A 249 -20.71 -17.56 8.62
C TYR A 249 -20.18 -17.55 7.19
N LEU A 250 -20.68 -16.63 6.35
CA LEU A 250 -20.28 -16.53 4.94
C LEU A 250 -18.86 -15.98 4.82
N GLU A 251 -17.93 -16.81 4.35
CA GLU A 251 -16.54 -16.42 4.12
C GLU A 251 -16.15 -16.58 2.65
N ASP A 252 -15.32 -15.66 2.16
CA ASP A 252 -14.75 -15.67 0.81
C ASP A 252 -13.37 -16.34 0.85
N PHE A 253 -13.27 -17.54 0.28
CA PHE A 253 -12.01 -18.28 0.24
C PHE A 253 -11.12 -17.93 -0.96
N THR A 254 -11.56 -17.05 -1.88
CA THR A 254 -10.68 -16.47 -2.93
C THR A 254 -9.64 -15.51 -2.34
N GLN A 255 -9.92 -14.91 -1.18
CA GLN A 255 -8.98 -14.02 -0.48
C GLN A 255 -7.70 -14.71 0.03
N PHE A 256 -7.65 -16.04 -0.02
CA PHE A 256 -6.51 -16.86 0.43
C PHE A 256 -5.56 -17.24 -0.73
N VAL A 257 -5.83 -16.77 -1.95
CA VAL A 257 -4.95 -16.88 -3.12
C VAL A 257 -3.73 -15.97 -2.92
N PRO A 258 -2.49 -16.49 -2.87
CA PRO A 258 -1.29 -15.66 -2.84
C PRO A 258 -1.17 -14.83 -4.13
N ARG A 259 -1.16 -13.51 -4.00
CA ARG A 259 -1.14 -12.50 -5.07
C ARG A 259 -0.12 -11.40 -4.72
N GLY A 260 0.07 -10.41 -5.59
CA GLY A 260 1.20 -9.48 -5.48
C GLY A 260 2.51 -10.28 -5.46
N HIS A 261 3.33 -10.11 -4.43
CA HIS A 261 4.57 -10.89 -4.28
C HIS A 261 4.49 -12.22 -3.59
N TYR A 262 3.39 -12.59 -2.95
CA TYR A 262 3.40 -13.82 -2.16
C TYR A 262 3.64 -15.06 -3.01
N THR A 263 3.41 -14.96 -4.32
CA THR A 263 3.82 -15.94 -5.33
C THR A 263 5.33 -16.28 -5.30
N ARG A 264 6.21 -15.35 -4.90
CA ARG A 264 7.68 -15.42 -5.06
C ARG A 264 8.36 -16.59 -4.37
N SER A 265 7.89 -17.04 -3.22
CA SER A 265 8.47 -18.18 -2.50
C SER A 265 7.43 -18.95 -1.70
N GLU A 266 7.66 -20.24 -1.49
CA GLU A 266 6.76 -21.09 -0.70
C GLU A 266 6.59 -20.57 0.75
N THR A 267 7.64 -19.98 1.34
CA THR A 267 7.57 -19.33 2.66
C THR A 267 6.60 -18.14 2.65
N LEU A 268 6.66 -17.31 1.60
CA LEU A 268 5.75 -16.17 1.44
C LEU A 268 4.32 -16.64 1.18
N GLN A 269 4.09 -17.59 0.28
CA GLN A 269 2.75 -18.16 0.01
C GLN A 269 2.06 -18.66 1.29
N ARG A 270 2.80 -19.40 2.13
CA ARG A 270 2.32 -19.90 3.43
C ARG A 270 2.11 -18.79 4.46
N TYR A 271 3.00 -17.79 4.50
CA TYR A 271 2.91 -16.65 5.41
C TYR A 271 1.63 -15.86 5.13
N PHE A 272 1.38 -15.54 3.86
CA PHE A 272 0.15 -14.89 3.39
C PHE A 272 -1.09 -15.65 3.84
N GLN A 273 -1.15 -16.96 3.59
CA GLN A 273 -2.32 -17.76 3.95
C GLN A 273 -2.57 -17.80 5.46
N ALA A 274 -1.52 -17.93 6.27
CA ALA A 274 -1.63 -17.91 7.73
C ALA A 274 -2.03 -16.53 8.28
N MET A 275 -1.48 -15.44 7.73
CA MET A 275 -1.82 -14.08 8.11
C MET A 275 -3.23 -13.66 7.65
N MET A 276 -3.63 -14.03 6.44
CA MET A 276 -4.99 -13.83 5.94
C MET A 276 -6.00 -14.65 6.75
N TRP A 277 -5.67 -15.87 7.18
CA TRP A 277 -6.50 -16.62 8.14
C TRP A 277 -6.68 -15.86 9.46
N TYR A 278 -5.59 -15.37 10.05
CA TYR A 278 -5.64 -14.59 11.29
C TYR A 278 -6.31 -13.20 11.15
N GLY A 279 -6.29 -12.61 9.96
CA GLY A 279 -6.93 -11.31 9.66
C GLY A 279 -8.38 -11.41 9.18
N ARG A 280 -8.80 -12.53 8.59
CA ARG A 280 -10.18 -12.73 8.10
C ARG A 280 -11.10 -13.37 9.12
N VAL A 281 -10.67 -14.34 9.93
CA VAL A 281 -11.60 -15.02 10.86
C VAL A 281 -12.13 -14.04 11.92
N SER A 282 -13.44 -13.73 11.85
CA SER A 282 -14.11 -12.77 12.72
C SER A 282 -14.91 -13.41 13.86
N PHE A 283 -14.65 -12.94 15.07
CA PHE A 283 -15.32 -13.36 16.30
C PHE A 283 -16.30 -12.26 16.73
N ARG A 284 -17.38 -12.14 15.96
CA ARG A 284 -18.39 -11.07 16.00
C ARG A 284 -19.20 -11.06 17.32
N LEU A 285 -19.36 -9.89 17.93
CA LEU A 285 -20.06 -9.65 19.20
C LEU A 285 -21.57 -9.86 19.10
N GLN A 286 -22.21 -9.36 18.03
CA GLN A 286 -23.65 -9.49 17.81
C GLN A 286 -23.97 -9.72 16.31
N PRO A 287 -23.73 -10.93 15.78
CA PRO A 287 -23.91 -11.25 14.36
C PRO A 287 -25.37 -11.41 13.90
N GLU A 288 -26.35 -11.21 14.78
CA GLU A 288 -27.79 -11.25 14.44
C GLU A 288 -28.50 -10.03 15.07
N ALA A 289 -29.32 -9.33 14.29
CA ALA A 289 -29.96 -8.10 14.74
C ALA A 289 -31.07 -8.36 15.80
N PRO A 290 -31.25 -7.48 16.80
CA PRO A 290 -32.36 -7.57 17.74
C PRO A 290 -33.73 -7.62 17.03
N PRO A 291 -34.70 -8.46 17.47
CA PRO A 291 -34.73 -9.18 18.73
C PRO A 291 -34.26 -10.66 18.65
N ALA A 292 -33.34 -11.00 17.75
CA ALA A 292 -32.74 -12.34 17.72
C ALA A 292 -31.96 -12.63 19.03
N PRO A 293 -31.98 -13.86 19.57
CA PRO A 293 -31.16 -14.22 20.72
C PRO A 293 -29.68 -14.29 20.32
N ASN A 294 -28.82 -13.47 20.96
CA ASN A 294 -27.39 -13.35 20.61
C ASN A 294 -26.51 -14.54 21.09
N GLU A 295 -26.95 -15.78 20.89
CA GLU A 295 -26.21 -16.98 21.30
C GLU A 295 -24.94 -17.18 20.47
N LYS A 296 -24.99 -16.87 19.16
CA LYS A 296 -23.82 -16.95 18.27
C LYS A 296 -22.75 -15.91 18.64
N GLY A 297 -23.15 -14.71 19.04
CA GLY A 297 -22.22 -13.67 19.52
C GLY A 297 -21.58 -14.05 20.86
N LYS A 298 -22.33 -14.69 21.77
CA LYS A 298 -21.79 -15.27 23.00
C LYS A 298 -20.79 -16.41 22.72
N ASP A 299 -21.05 -17.27 21.75
CA ASP A 299 -20.12 -18.34 21.34
C ASP A 299 -18.82 -17.78 20.72
N ASN A 300 -18.92 -16.73 19.91
CA ASN A 300 -17.77 -16.00 19.36
C ASN A 300 -16.98 -15.28 20.45
N THR A 301 -17.66 -14.60 21.37
CA THR A 301 -17.04 -13.85 22.47
C THR A 301 -16.31 -14.79 23.43
N ALA A 302 -16.88 -15.97 23.73
CA ALA A 302 -16.21 -16.99 24.53
C ALA A 302 -14.91 -17.51 23.87
N GLN A 303 -14.89 -17.67 22.54
CA GLN A 303 -13.67 -18.01 21.79
C GLN A 303 -12.62 -16.91 21.90
N ALA A 304 -12.99 -15.65 21.65
CA ALA A 304 -12.10 -14.50 21.70
C ALA A 304 -11.53 -14.23 23.11
N ILE A 305 -12.33 -14.41 24.17
CA ILE A 305 -11.88 -14.35 25.57
C ILE A 305 -10.82 -15.42 25.84
N LEU A 306 -11.05 -16.67 25.40
CA LEU A 306 -10.07 -17.75 25.57
C LEU A 306 -8.77 -17.51 24.77
N ILE A 307 -8.84 -16.98 23.54
CA ILE A 307 -7.65 -16.57 22.78
C ILE A 307 -6.87 -15.49 23.52
N SER A 308 -7.58 -14.47 24.02
CA SER A 308 -6.97 -13.33 24.72
C SER A 308 -6.31 -13.75 26.05
N LEU A 309 -6.91 -14.70 26.78
CA LEU A 309 -6.27 -15.34 27.94
C LEU A 309 -5.07 -16.20 27.54
N ALA A 310 -5.13 -16.93 26.42
CA ALA A 310 -4.02 -17.76 25.96
C ALA A 310 -2.76 -16.93 25.63
N LEU A 311 -2.95 -15.69 25.15
CA LEU A 311 -1.87 -14.73 24.92
C LEU A 311 -1.22 -14.19 26.21
N THR A 312 -1.78 -14.44 27.40
CA THR A 312 -1.15 -14.05 28.69
C THR A 312 -0.16 -15.08 29.25
N GLU A 313 -0.04 -16.26 28.61
CA GLU A 313 0.90 -17.32 28.98
C GLU A 313 2.29 -17.14 28.32
N GLU A 314 3.35 -17.72 28.91
CA GLU A 314 4.73 -17.65 28.40
C GLU A 314 4.92 -18.45 27.09
N VAL A 315 5.58 -17.86 26.08
CA VAL A 315 5.91 -18.54 24.81
C VAL A 315 7.26 -19.27 24.94
N PRO A 316 7.30 -20.62 24.88
CA PRO A 316 8.54 -21.37 25.11
C PRO A 316 9.61 -21.13 24.04
N GLY A 317 10.89 -21.15 24.46
CA GLY A 317 12.04 -21.10 23.55
C GLY A 317 12.53 -19.70 23.15
N LEU A 318 11.75 -18.66 23.45
CA LEU A 318 12.17 -17.25 23.30
C LEU A 318 13.12 -16.82 24.43
N PHE A 319 13.79 -15.68 24.24
CA PHE A 319 14.69 -15.10 25.24
C PHE A 319 13.96 -14.02 26.05
N GLY A 320 13.91 -14.18 27.37
CA GLY A 320 13.36 -13.16 28.29
C GLY A 320 12.08 -13.55 29.02
N SER A 321 11.51 -14.74 28.78
CA SER A 321 10.19 -15.16 29.31
C SER A 321 9.06 -14.22 28.91
N LEU A 322 8.96 -14.00 27.60
CA LEU A 322 7.92 -13.20 26.94
C LEU A 322 6.60 -13.95 26.94
N VAL A 323 5.49 -13.23 27.12
CA VAL A 323 4.13 -13.78 26.98
C VAL A 323 3.65 -13.71 25.53
N GLY A 324 2.62 -14.49 25.19
CA GLY A 324 2.04 -14.50 23.84
C GLY A 324 1.68 -13.11 23.30
N LEU A 325 1.25 -12.20 24.17
CA LEU A 325 0.91 -10.82 23.83
C LEU A 325 2.15 -9.97 23.43
N ASP A 326 3.32 -10.19 24.04
CA ASP A 326 4.57 -9.51 23.63
C ASP A 326 4.99 -9.96 22.22
N VAL A 327 4.82 -11.25 21.95
CA VAL A 327 5.16 -11.89 20.67
C VAL A 327 4.17 -11.50 19.56
N TRP A 328 2.89 -11.35 19.94
CA TRP A 328 1.84 -10.83 19.08
C TRP A 328 2.07 -9.34 18.76
N ASP A 329 2.39 -8.51 19.75
CA ASP A 329 2.68 -7.08 19.54
C ASP A 329 3.92 -6.91 18.64
N ALA A 330 4.95 -7.75 18.80
CA ALA A 330 6.12 -7.76 17.91
C ALA A 330 5.81 -8.13 16.43
N LEU A 331 4.63 -8.69 16.13
CA LEU A 331 4.10 -8.90 14.77
C LEU A 331 3.15 -7.76 14.34
N TYR A 332 2.28 -7.34 15.26
CA TYR A 332 1.21 -6.38 15.00
C TYR A 332 1.72 -4.93 14.90
N GLU A 333 2.65 -4.55 15.76
CA GLU A 333 3.14 -3.18 15.89
C GLU A 333 3.88 -2.68 14.64
N PRO A 334 4.84 -3.43 14.03
CA PRO A 334 5.54 -2.92 12.87
C PRO A 334 4.67 -2.99 11.61
N THR A 335 3.77 -3.97 11.49
CA THR A 335 2.77 -3.98 10.40
C THR A 335 1.78 -2.81 10.53
N ALA A 336 1.49 -2.34 11.75
CA ALA A 336 0.73 -1.11 11.98
C ALA A 336 1.52 0.18 11.70
N PHE A 337 2.85 0.17 11.83
CA PHE A 337 3.72 1.26 11.40
C PHE A 337 3.82 1.38 9.87
N PHE A 338 3.80 0.26 9.15
CA PHE A 338 3.71 0.27 7.69
C PHE A 338 2.33 0.75 7.20
N VAL A 339 1.26 0.05 7.58
CA VAL A 339 -0.07 0.15 6.92
C VAL A 339 -1.12 0.91 7.74
N GLY A 340 -1.11 0.74 9.06
CA GLY A 340 -2.12 1.27 9.98
C GLY A 340 -2.68 0.25 10.95
N ALA A 341 -3.49 0.71 11.90
CA ALA A 341 -4.11 -0.15 12.91
C ALA A 341 -5.21 -1.05 12.30
N ALA A 342 -5.51 -2.17 12.97
CA ALA A 342 -6.67 -2.98 12.65
C ALA A 342 -7.97 -2.20 12.93
N ASP A 343 -8.93 -2.33 12.02
CA ASP A 343 -10.28 -1.77 12.18
C ASP A 343 -11.04 -2.54 13.29
N ASP A 344 -10.97 -3.88 13.26
CA ASP A 344 -11.53 -4.79 14.27
C ASP A 344 -10.86 -4.66 15.67
N LEU A 345 -11.54 -5.17 16.70
CA LEU A 345 -11.02 -5.18 18.08
C LEU A 345 -9.88 -6.18 18.27
N THR A 346 -8.87 -5.80 19.06
CA THR A 346 -7.60 -6.52 19.22
C THR A 346 -7.50 -7.32 20.54
N PRO A 347 -6.55 -8.27 20.67
CA PRO A 347 -6.27 -8.96 21.92
C PRO A 347 -5.97 -8.05 23.10
N THR A 348 -5.23 -6.95 22.91
CA THR A 348 -4.89 -6.01 23.99
C THR A 348 -6.13 -5.36 24.60
N GLU A 349 -7.14 -5.07 23.76
CA GLU A 349 -8.42 -4.50 24.18
C GLU A 349 -9.28 -5.54 24.90
N TYR A 350 -9.32 -6.78 24.39
CA TYR A 350 -10.00 -7.89 25.06
C TYR A 350 -9.37 -8.23 26.41
N VAL A 351 -8.04 -8.23 26.55
CA VAL A 351 -7.35 -8.42 27.84
C VAL A 351 -7.73 -7.30 28.83
N ALA A 352 -7.83 -6.05 28.38
CA ALA A 352 -8.26 -4.94 29.23
C ALA A 352 -9.73 -5.08 29.68
N LEU A 353 -10.64 -5.47 28.78
CA LEU A 353 -12.04 -5.74 29.13
C LEU A 353 -12.18 -6.93 30.09
N ILE A 354 -11.42 -8.02 29.88
CA ILE A 354 -11.41 -9.17 30.80
C ILE A 354 -11.01 -8.73 32.21
N GLN A 355 -9.97 -7.89 32.33
CA GLN A 355 -9.54 -7.33 33.61
C GLN A 355 -10.58 -6.42 34.27
N SER A 356 -11.38 -5.71 33.47
CA SER A 356 -12.47 -4.84 33.95
C SER A 356 -13.68 -5.66 34.47
N VAL A 357 -14.15 -6.64 33.67
CA VAL A 357 -15.41 -7.36 33.91
C VAL A 357 -15.22 -8.56 34.85
N TYR A 358 -14.15 -9.34 34.67
CA TYR A 358 -13.88 -10.57 35.43
C TYR A 358 -12.79 -10.38 36.51
N GLY A 359 -11.97 -9.34 36.43
CA GLY A 359 -10.89 -9.02 37.38
C GLY A 359 -9.50 -9.45 36.92
N SER A 360 -8.48 -9.20 37.75
CA SER A 360 -7.06 -9.36 37.35
C SER A 360 -6.48 -10.78 37.48
N GLU A 361 -7.19 -11.71 38.12
CA GLU A 361 -6.75 -13.11 38.33
C GLU A 361 -7.89 -14.07 37.94
N VAL A 362 -8.16 -14.19 36.63
CA VAL A 362 -9.27 -14.99 36.07
C VAL A 362 -8.82 -16.41 35.80
N THR A 363 -9.59 -17.42 36.24
CA THR A 363 -9.43 -18.80 35.77
C THR A 363 -10.56 -19.17 34.82
N ILE A 364 -10.35 -20.21 34.00
CA ILE A 364 -11.36 -20.73 33.04
C ILE A 364 -12.63 -21.23 33.77
N SER A 365 -12.55 -21.53 35.07
CA SER A 365 -13.74 -21.89 35.87
C SER A 365 -14.62 -20.69 36.21
N ASP A 366 -14.04 -19.48 36.31
CA ASP A 366 -14.75 -18.25 36.69
C ASP A 366 -15.53 -17.64 35.52
N LEU A 367 -15.12 -17.97 34.29
CA LEU A 367 -15.76 -17.56 33.03
C LEU A 367 -17.20 -18.08 32.87
N ASN A 368 -17.60 -19.12 33.62
CA ASN A 368 -18.93 -19.75 33.52
C ASN A 368 -20.04 -18.93 34.21
N ASN A 369 -20.12 -17.64 33.89
CA ASN A 369 -21.10 -16.69 34.40
C ASN A 369 -21.71 -15.88 33.24
N GLU A 370 -22.89 -16.31 32.80
CA GLU A 370 -23.61 -15.74 31.66
C GLU A 370 -23.84 -14.23 31.81
N SER A 371 -24.08 -13.72 33.03
CA SER A 371 -24.31 -12.30 33.27
C SER A 371 -23.06 -11.43 33.13
N LEU A 372 -21.86 -12.00 33.29
CA LEU A 372 -20.61 -11.31 32.99
C LEU A 372 -20.23 -11.44 31.52
N LEU A 373 -20.66 -12.51 30.83
CA LEU A 373 -20.51 -12.62 29.38
C LEU A 373 -21.43 -11.64 28.64
N GLU A 374 -22.66 -11.45 29.12
CA GLU A 374 -23.59 -10.42 28.64
C GLU A 374 -23.02 -9.01 28.92
N GLN A 375 -22.56 -8.72 30.14
CA GLN A 375 -21.89 -7.44 30.43
C GLN A 375 -20.63 -7.23 29.56
N PHE A 376 -19.82 -8.26 29.33
CA PHE A 376 -18.63 -8.13 28.47
C PHE A 376 -19.01 -7.77 27.03
N ILE A 377 -20.12 -8.30 26.50
CA ILE A 377 -20.60 -7.94 25.16
C ILE A 377 -21.10 -6.50 25.14
N ASP A 378 -21.89 -6.08 26.14
CA ASP A 378 -22.36 -4.69 26.27
C ASP A 378 -21.18 -3.70 26.39
N ASP A 379 -20.23 -3.95 27.32
CA ASP A 379 -19.03 -3.13 27.53
C ASP A 379 -18.09 -3.14 26.29
N ALA A 380 -18.09 -4.21 25.49
CA ALA A 380 -17.31 -4.30 24.25
C ALA A 380 -17.96 -3.55 23.08
N LEU A 381 -19.29 -3.47 23.03
CA LEU A 381 -20.03 -2.69 22.03
C LEU A 381 -19.89 -1.17 22.24
N GLU A 382 -19.37 -0.70 23.39
CA GLU A 382 -18.98 0.70 23.61
C GLU A 382 -17.54 1.02 23.11
N LEU A 383 -16.81 0.06 22.53
CA LEU A 383 -15.52 0.29 21.86
C LEU A 383 -15.70 0.77 20.40
N ARG A 384 -14.60 0.88 19.62
CA ARG A 384 -14.70 1.34 18.22
C ARG A 384 -15.56 0.40 17.38
N GLU A 385 -16.50 0.98 16.64
CA GLU A 385 -17.16 0.30 15.54
C GLU A 385 -16.18 0.18 14.36
N PRO A 386 -16.22 -0.90 13.56
CA PRO A 386 -15.44 -0.99 12.33
C PRO A 386 -15.97 0.04 11.31
N LEU A 387 -15.06 0.66 10.56
CA LEU A 387 -15.37 1.66 9.55
C LEU A 387 -15.40 1.09 8.12
N ILE A 388 -14.85 -0.11 7.89
CA ILE A 388 -14.77 -0.75 6.56
C ILE A 388 -15.37 -2.16 6.59
N LEU A 389 -16.25 -2.48 5.64
CA LEU A 389 -16.92 -3.77 5.54
C LEU A 389 -15.98 -4.89 5.04
N GLY A 390 -15.30 -5.58 5.97
CA GLY A 390 -14.35 -6.66 5.64
C GLY A 390 -14.93 -8.03 5.23
N HIS A 391 -16.27 -8.19 5.25
CA HIS A 391 -16.97 -9.44 4.92
C HIS A 391 -18.27 -9.18 4.15
N PRO A 392 -18.72 -10.11 3.29
CA PRO A 392 -20.06 -10.06 2.74
C PRO A 392 -21.11 -10.19 3.86
N ILE A 393 -22.04 -9.23 3.90
CA ILE A 393 -23.30 -9.27 4.65
C ILE A 393 -24.46 -9.08 3.66
N SER A 394 -25.70 -9.26 4.12
CA SER A 394 -26.90 -9.01 3.30
C SER A 394 -27.45 -7.59 3.49
N ASP A 395 -28.25 -7.11 2.52
CA ASP A 395 -28.94 -5.80 2.49
C ASP A 395 -29.87 -5.52 3.71
N ALA A 396 -29.96 -6.44 4.67
CA ALA A 396 -30.76 -6.36 5.89
C ALA A 396 -29.91 -6.40 7.18
N GLU A 397 -28.58 -6.38 7.05
CA GLU A 397 -27.60 -6.31 8.13
C GLU A 397 -26.85 -4.97 8.06
N GLU A 398 -26.50 -4.41 9.21
CA GLU A 398 -25.76 -3.15 9.34
C GLU A 398 -24.28 -3.47 9.66
N LEU A 399 -23.38 -2.48 9.50
CA LEU A 399 -21.93 -2.68 9.69
C LEU A 399 -21.59 -3.16 11.12
N ILE A 400 -22.36 -2.73 12.12
CA ILE A 400 -22.21 -3.14 13.53
C ILE A 400 -22.36 -4.66 13.74
N GLN A 401 -23.11 -5.39 12.90
CA GLN A 401 -23.21 -6.87 12.95
C GLN A 401 -21.86 -7.56 12.64
N THR A 402 -20.89 -6.83 12.06
CA THR A 402 -19.53 -7.34 11.80
C THR A 402 -18.56 -7.08 12.95
N MET A 403 -18.88 -6.16 13.87
CA MET A 403 -18.02 -5.76 14.99
C MET A 403 -17.65 -6.96 15.88
N GLY A 404 -16.36 -7.09 16.19
CA GLY A 404 -15.85 -8.12 17.10
C GLY A 404 -14.34 -8.21 17.11
N PHE A 405 -13.84 -9.30 17.67
CA PHE A 405 -12.41 -9.59 17.76
C PHE A 405 -11.86 -10.21 16.47
N ARG A 406 -10.62 -9.85 16.11
CA ARG A 406 -9.77 -10.63 15.18
C ARG A 406 -8.35 -10.75 15.72
N PHE A 407 -7.70 -11.86 15.38
CA PHE A 407 -6.33 -12.11 15.85
C PHE A 407 -5.32 -11.17 15.19
N MET A 408 -5.41 -10.92 13.88
CA MET A 408 -4.58 -9.95 13.14
C MET A 408 -5.44 -9.13 12.17
N GLY A 409 -6.55 -8.57 12.65
CA GLY A 409 -7.62 -7.94 11.86
C GLY A 409 -7.16 -6.97 10.76
N GLN A 410 -7.93 -6.87 9.68
CA GLN A 410 -7.52 -6.11 8.49
C GLN A 410 -7.40 -4.60 8.82
N ARG A 411 -6.48 -3.92 8.14
CA ARG A 411 -6.10 -2.54 8.48
C ARG A 411 -7.06 -1.53 7.89
N TYR A 412 -7.39 -0.49 8.66
CA TYR A 412 -8.07 0.68 8.12
C TYR A 412 -7.12 1.46 7.21
N ILE A 413 -7.52 1.68 5.96
CA ILE A 413 -6.82 2.56 5.02
C ILE A 413 -7.84 3.55 4.39
N PRO A 414 -7.51 4.85 4.34
CA PRO A 414 -8.49 5.91 4.10
C PRO A 414 -9.10 5.89 2.70
N ASP A 415 -8.34 5.40 1.70
CA ASP A 415 -8.81 5.24 0.33
C ASP A 415 -9.78 4.06 0.16
N SER A 416 -9.57 2.92 0.83
CA SER A 416 -10.61 1.87 0.86
C SER A 416 -11.88 2.32 1.58
N TYR A 417 -11.76 3.20 2.59
CA TYR A 417 -12.92 3.87 3.18
C TYR A 417 -13.61 4.79 2.16
N ILE A 418 -12.89 5.68 1.47
CA ILE A 418 -13.42 6.54 0.39
C ILE A 418 -14.18 5.70 -0.67
N LEU A 419 -13.56 4.64 -1.18
CA LEU A 419 -14.16 3.73 -2.16
C LEU A 419 -15.46 3.09 -1.62
N SER A 420 -15.50 2.72 -0.33
CA SER A 420 -16.71 2.17 0.32
C SER A 420 -17.85 3.18 0.52
N GLN A 421 -17.53 4.45 0.78
CA GLN A 421 -18.53 5.53 0.93
C GLN A 421 -19.18 5.97 -0.38
N LEU A 422 -18.63 5.51 -1.53
CA LEU A 422 -19.03 5.91 -2.87
C LEU A 422 -19.61 4.75 -3.71
N VAL A 423 -19.99 3.64 -3.10
CA VAL A 423 -20.70 2.50 -3.73
C VAL A 423 -22.12 2.31 -3.15
N TYR A 424 -22.83 1.29 -3.65
CA TYR A 424 -24.28 1.10 -3.60
C TYR A 424 -24.99 1.37 -2.25
N ASP A 425 -24.39 0.99 -1.11
CA ASP A 425 -25.02 1.20 0.20
C ASP A 425 -25.24 2.69 0.54
N ASN A 426 -24.44 3.57 -0.07
CA ASN A 426 -24.50 5.03 0.09
C ASN A 426 -24.93 5.77 -1.19
N VAL A 427 -24.53 5.25 -2.37
CA VAL A 427 -24.62 5.94 -3.67
C VAL A 427 -25.44 5.16 -4.70
N GLY A 428 -26.38 5.84 -5.35
CA GLY A 428 -27.30 5.29 -6.34
C GLY A 428 -28.63 4.84 -5.73
N THR A 429 -29.25 3.83 -6.33
CA THR A 429 -30.52 3.24 -5.86
C THR A 429 -30.60 1.76 -6.25
N MET A 430 -31.51 1.00 -5.62
CA MET A 430 -31.82 -0.41 -6.00
C MET A 430 -32.23 -0.59 -7.48
N LEU A 431 -32.57 0.49 -8.20
CA LEU A 431 -32.89 0.47 -9.64
C LEU A 431 -31.76 1.04 -10.53
N ASN A 432 -30.74 1.67 -9.94
CA ASN A 432 -29.53 2.18 -10.59
C ASN A 432 -28.39 2.26 -9.54
N PRO A 433 -27.77 1.13 -9.18
CA PRO A 433 -26.76 1.06 -8.11
C PRO A 433 -25.36 1.39 -8.63
N ARG A 434 -24.53 2.10 -7.85
CA ARG A 434 -23.10 2.26 -8.15
C ARG A 434 -22.33 1.07 -7.57
N LEU A 435 -22.10 0.04 -8.40
CA LEU A 435 -21.50 -1.24 -7.98
C LEU A 435 -19.97 -1.30 -8.06
N MET A 436 -19.34 -0.34 -8.74
CA MET A 436 -17.89 -0.19 -8.78
C MET A 436 -17.55 1.29 -8.54
N PRO A 437 -16.50 1.58 -7.76
CA PRO A 437 -15.88 2.90 -7.69
C PRO A 437 -14.83 3.05 -8.82
N MET A 438 -14.07 4.15 -8.79
CA MET A 438 -12.91 4.40 -9.66
C MET A 438 -11.72 4.91 -8.85
N GLY A 439 -10.48 4.71 -9.31
CA GLY A 439 -9.29 5.31 -8.68
C GLY A 439 -9.34 6.84 -8.66
N LEU A 440 -10.03 7.44 -9.64
CA LEU A 440 -10.35 8.87 -9.67
C LEU A 440 -11.15 9.34 -8.44
N ASP A 441 -12.01 8.50 -7.85
CA ASP A 441 -12.81 8.85 -6.65
C ASP A 441 -11.88 9.24 -5.49
N VAL A 442 -10.79 8.49 -5.31
CA VAL A 442 -9.78 8.68 -4.26
C VAL A 442 -9.06 10.01 -4.46
N MET A 443 -8.67 10.33 -5.69
CA MET A 443 -7.98 11.58 -6.02
C MET A 443 -8.90 12.80 -5.91
N ALA A 444 -10.19 12.65 -6.25
CA ALA A 444 -11.19 13.70 -6.05
C ALA A 444 -11.44 13.96 -4.55
N ALA A 445 -11.55 12.91 -3.73
CA ALA A 445 -11.68 13.03 -2.28
C ALA A 445 -10.44 13.70 -1.64
N PHE A 446 -9.23 13.41 -2.12
CA PHE A 446 -8.00 14.09 -1.69
C PHE A 446 -7.81 15.51 -2.26
N GLY A 447 -8.82 16.10 -2.91
CA GLY A 447 -8.83 17.52 -3.29
C GLY A 447 -8.51 17.81 -4.76
N SER A 448 -8.36 16.79 -5.63
CA SER A 448 -8.10 17.03 -7.05
C SER A 448 -9.35 17.58 -7.77
N SER A 449 -9.35 18.88 -8.06
CA SER A 449 -10.29 19.53 -8.97
C SER A 449 -10.42 18.77 -10.28
N ARG A 450 -9.31 18.30 -10.83
CA ARG A 450 -9.27 17.62 -12.12
C ARG A 450 -9.87 16.22 -12.09
N ALA A 451 -9.62 15.43 -11.04
CA ALA A 451 -10.30 14.15 -10.88
C ALA A 451 -11.83 14.35 -10.72
N TRP A 452 -12.23 15.39 -9.97
CA TRP A 452 -13.64 15.77 -9.84
C TRP A 452 -14.27 16.19 -11.17
N GLU A 453 -13.55 16.88 -12.06
CA GLU A 453 -14.02 17.15 -13.43
C GLU A 453 -14.24 15.87 -14.24
N LEU A 454 -13.27 14.95 -14.22
CA LEU A 454 -13.30 13.71 -15.02
C LEU A 454 -14.42 12.74 -14.60
N LEU A 455 -14.86 12.80 -13.34
CA LEU A 455 -15.98 12.01 -12.78
C LEU A 455 -17.38 12.56 -13.15
N ASP A 456 -17.55 13.25 -14.29
CA ASP A 456 -18.82 13.94 -14.60
C ASP A 456 -20.01 13.00 -14.78
N ASP A 457 -19.83 11.88 -15.49
CA ASP A 457 -20.87 10.85 -15.68
C ASP A 457 -21.31 10.19 -14.35
N GLU A 458 -20.41 10.13 -13.36
CA GLU A 458 -20.68 9.51 -12.05
C GLU A 458 -21.56 10.40 -11.15
N LYS A 459 -21.64 11.71 -11.42
CA LYS A 459 -22.45 12.67 -10.65
C LYS A 459 -23.96 12.48 -10.85
N ASP A 460 -24.38 11.74 -11.87
CA ASP A 460 -25.78 11.35 -12.09
C ASP A 460 -26.27 10.25 -11.10
N TYR A 461 -25.37 9.59 -10.36
CA TYR A 461 -25.79 8.69 -9.26
C TYR A 461 -26.32 9.48 -8.06
N LEU A 462 -27.48 9.04 -7.54
CA LEU A 462 -28.11 9.63 -6.36
C LEU A 462 -27.13 9.64 -5.16
N ASN A 463 -27.13 10.72 -4.39
CA ASN A 463 -26.25 10.99 -3.24
C ASN A 463 -24.74 11.14 -3.53
N TYR A 464 -24.22 10.84 -4.73
CA TYR A 464 -22.78 10.84 -5.01
C TYR A 464 -22.08 12.15 -4.61
N VAL A 465 -22.63 13.29 -5.05
CA VAL A 465 -22.08 14.62 -4.73
C VAL A 465 -22.05 14.88 -3.22
N SER A 466 -23.14 14.57 -2.51
CA SER A 466 -23.24 14.78 -1.06
C SER A 466 -22.36 13.84 -0.24
N GLN A 467 -22.07 12.63 -0.73
CA GLN A 467 -21.09 11.74 -0.11
C GLN A 467 -19.67 12.26 -0.30
N MET A 468 -19.33 12.78 -1.49
CA MET A 468 -18.04 13.42 -1.74
C MET A 468 -17.85 14.70 -0.88
N GLU A 469 -18.91 15.49 -0.66
CA GLU A 469 -18.88 16.64 0.26
C GLU A 469 -18.56 16.23 1.71
N ILE A 470 -19.10 15.10 2.19
CA ILE A 470 -18.78 14.54 3.52
C ILE A 470 -17.32 14.08 3.60
N LEU A 471 -16.83 13.39 2.56
CA LEU A 471 -15.42 12.97 2.48
C LEU A 471 -14.47 14.18 2.50
N TRP A 472 -14.78 15.26 1.78
CA TRP A 472 -13.99 16.50 1.83
C TRP A 472 -14.00 17.14 3.22
N GLU A 473 -15.13 17.15 3.94
CA GLU A 473 -15.19 17.65 5.32
C GLU A 473 -14.35 16.78 6.26
N GLN A 474 -14.41 15.44 6.15
CA GLN A 474 -13.61 14.53 6.95
C GLN A 474 -12.09 14.72 6.70
N ILE A 475 -11.67 14.69 5.44
CA ILE A 475 -10.26 14.82 5.03
C ILE A 475 -9.71 16.22 5.38
N GLY A 476 -10.53 17.27 5.21
CA GLY A 476 -10.18 18.64 5.61
C GLY A 476 -10.06 18.86 7.12
N ASN A 477 -10.59 17.95 7.94
CA ASN A 477 -10.46 17.97 9.40
C ASN A 477 -9.35 17.04 9.94
N MET A 478 -8.66 16.27 9.09
CA MET A 478 -7.57 15.38 9.53
C MET A 478 -6.41 16.16 10.16
N THR A 479 -5.94 15.69 11.31
CA THR A 479 -4.86 16.32 12.07
C THR A 479 -3.47 15.99 11.52
N GLU A 480 -2.48 16.80 11.89
CA GLU A 480 -1.06 16.59 11.56
C GLU A 480 -0.56 15.23 12.07
N PHE A 481 -1.10 14.75 13.19
CA PHE A 481 -0.81 13.42 13.73
C PHE A 481 -1.37 12.30 12.83
N GLU A 482 -2.60 12.41 12.35
CA GLU A 482 -3.22 11.40 11.49
C GLU A 482 -2.54 11.30 10.11
N TRP A 483 -2.12 12.42 9.53
CA TRP A 483 -1.32 12.44 8.30
C TRP A 483 0.10 11.86 8.46
N THR A 484 0.61 11.79 9.69
CA THR A 484 1.97 11.30 10.00
C THR A 484 1.98 10.01 10.83
N GLN A 485 0.83 9.33 10.98
CA GLN A 485 0.69 8.23 11.93
C GLN A 485 1.43 6.95 11.53
N ASN A 486 1.63 6.71 10.24
CA ASN A 486 2.24 5.53 9.64
C ASN A 486 2.82 5.86 8.24
N LEU A 487 3.51 4.90 7.61
CA LEU A 487 4.11 5.10 6.28
C LEU A 487 3.06 5.23 5.16
N TYR A 488 1.91 4.55 5.26
CA TYR A 488 0.81 4.59 4.29
C TYR A 488 0.23 6.00 4.11
N TYR A 489 -0.21 6.63 5.20
CA TYR A 489 -0.76 7.99 5.22
C TYR A 489 0.27 9.01 4.76
N LEU A 490 1.55 8.81 5.11
CA LEU A 490 2.63 9.71 4.73
C LEU A 490 3.03 9.56 3.24
N TRP A 491 2.84 8.38 2.62
CA TRP A 491 2.92 8.23 1.16
C TRP A 491 1.77 8.96 0.47
N LEU A 492 0.52 8.78 0.91
CA LEU A 492 -0.63 9.56 0.38
C LEU A 492 -0.42 11.07 0.53
N TYR A 493 0.06 11.53 1.69
CA TYR A 493 0.44 12.94 1.91
C TYR A 493 1.51 13.43 0.93
N SER A 494 2.44 12.55 0.53
CA SER A 494 3.48 12.84 -0.45
C SER A 494 2.91 13.05 -1.86
N LEU A 495 1.77 12.45 -2.21
CA LEU A 495 1.14 12.60 -3.53
C LEU A 495 0.35 13.91 -3.70
N LEU A 496 -0.18 14.51 -2.62
CA LEU A 496 -1.03 15.72 -2.69
C LEU A 496 -0.44 16.89 -3.53
N PRO A 497 0.88 17.19 -3.54
CA PRO A 497 1.45 18.24 -4.38
C PRO A 497 1.35 17.98 -5.89
N LEU A 498 1.00 16.77 -6.32
CA LEU A 498 0.69 16.43 -7.71
C LEU A 498 -0.77 16.71 -8.08
N LEU A 499 -1.64 16.92 -7.08
CA LEU A 499 -3.07 17.22 -7.23
C LEU A 499 -3.38 18.73 -7.16
N SER A 500 -2.35 19.59 -7.05
CA SER A 500 -2.46 21.06 -7.04
C SER A 500 -2.32 21.64 -8.44
N ASP A 501 -3.20 22.55 -8.84
CA ASP A 501 -3.12 23.23 -10.13
C ASP A 501 -1.87 24.14 -10.21
N PRO A 502 -1.04 24.04 -11.27
CA PRO A 502 0.16 24.86 -11.44
C PRO A 502 -0.19 26.32 -11.80
N SER A 503 0.54 27.27 -11.21
CA SER A 503 0.19 28.69 -11.22
C SER A 503 1.13 29.57 -12.08
N GLU A 504 0.83 30.88 -12.16
CA GLU A 504 1.68 31.84 -12.86
C GLU A 504 3.11 31.83 -12.27
N GLY A 505 4.11 31.60 -13.12
CA GLY A 505 5.52 31.49 -12.73
C GLY A 505 6.10 30.07 -12.78
N TYR A 506 5.30 29.04 -13.05
CA TYR A 506 5.80 27.69 -13.41
C TYR A 506 6.26 27.62 -14.89
N PRO A 507 7.09 26.64 -15.31
CA PRO A 507 7.49 26.46 -16.70
C PRO A 507 6.31 26.25 -17.67
N PHE A 508 6.49 26.63 -18.95
CA PHE A 508 5.46 26.53 -20.00
C PHE A 508 4.77 25.15 -20.05
N PHE A 509 5.55 24.06 -20.02
CA PHE A 509 4.99 22.70 -20.12
C PHE A 509 4.03 22.32 -18.97
N MET A 510 4.12 22.99 -17.82
CA MET A 510 3.26 22.71 -16.66
C MET A 510 1.91 23.44 -16.73
N GLN A 511 1.81 24.55 -17.45
CA GLN A 511 0.63 25.45 -17.43
C GLN A 511 -0.55 24.94 -18.30
N SER A 512 -0.73 23.63 -18.45
CA SER A 512 -1.77 23.04 -19.31
C SER A 512 -2.58 21.97 -18.59
N ASP A 513 -3.87 21.87 -18.90
CA ASP A 513 -4.78 20.83 -18.37
C ASP A 513 -4.21 19.42 -18.62
N ALA A 514 -3.54 19.23 -19.76
CA ALA A 514 -2.85 18.00 -20.13
C ALA A 514 -1.69 17.64 -19.16
N TRP A 515 -0.99 18.64 -18.60
CA TRP A 515 -0.01 18.40 -17.55
C TRP A 515 -0.67 18.03 -16.23
N VAL A 516 -1.81 18.64 -15.88
CA VAL A 516 -2.60 18.23 -14.70
C VAL A 516 -3.09 16.79 -14.87
N ASP A 517 -3.52 16.39 -16.07
CA ASP A 517 -3.82 15.00 -16.42
C ASP A 517 -2.58 14.10 -16.25
N LYS A 518 -1.38 14.50 -16.68
CA LYS A 518 -0.13 13.75 -16.43
C LYS A 518 0.14 13.58 -14.94
N GLN A 519 -0.01 14.63 -14.12
CA GLN A 519 0.28 14.54 -12.68
C GLN A 519 -0.75 13.68 -11.93
N LEU A 520 -2.03 13.75 -12.33
CA LEU A 520 -3.09 12.86 -11.85
C LEU A 520 -2.79 11.40 -12.22
N PHE A 521 -2.35 11.13 -13.45
CA PHE A 521 -1.89 9.81 -13.90
C PHE A 521 -0.69 9.29 -13.11
N THR A 522 0.29 10.15 -12.79
CA THR A 522 1.42 9.81 -11.91
C THR A 522 0.97 9.49 -10.48
N ALA A 523 0.01 10.23 -9.94
CA ALA A 523 -0.55 9.98 -8.61
C ALA A 523 -1.34 8.66 -8.55
N LEU A 524 -2.16 8.36 -9.57
CA LEU A 524 -2.89 7.10 -9.70
C LEU A 524 -1.95 5.90 -9.85
N ALA A 525 -0.89 6.02 -10.65
CA ALA A 525 0.13 4.98 -10.78
C ALA A 525 0.86 4.71 -9.46
N SER A 526 1.27 5.74 -8.72
CA SER A 526 1.94 5.53 -7.43
C SER A 526 1.00 5.09 -6.30
N TRP A 527 -0.28 5.46 -6.35
CA TRP A 527 -1.31 4.86 -5.50
C TRP A 527 -1.56 3.39 -5.85
N THR A 528 -1.48 3.03 -7.14
CA THR A 528 -1.52 1.63 -7.60
C THR A 528 -0.32 0.84 -7.11
N GLU A 529 0.91 1.39 -7.15
CA GLU A 529 2.08 0.78 -6.51
C GLU A 529 1.82 0.62 -5.00
N LEU A 530 1.46 1.69 -4.29
CA LEU A 530 1.11 1.63 -2.86
C LEU A 530 0.10 0.50 -2.58
N ARG A 531 -0.95 0.35 -3.39
CA ARG A 531 -2.01 -0.67 -3.22
C ARG A 531 -1.62 -2.09 -3.63
N HIS A 532 -0.85 -2.27 -4.70
CA HIS A 532 -0.19 -3.55 -5.01
C HIS A 532 0.68 -3.96 -3.84
N ASP A 533 1.49 -3.03 -3.34
CA ASP A 533 2.35 -3.33 -2.23
C ASP A 533 1.48 -3.61 -0.98
N THR A 534 0.35 -2.92 -0.77
CA THR A 534 -0.61 -3.19 0.34
C THR A 534 -1.23 -4.59 0.33
N ILE A 535 -1.08 -5.36 -0.75
CA ILE A 535 -1.39 -6.79 -0.75
C ILE A 535 -0.56 -7.55 0.31
N LEU A 536 0.63 -7.02 0.66
CA LEU A 536 1.32 -6.98 1.99
C LEU A 536 2.90 -6.78 1.87
N TYR A 537 3.47 -6.35 0.71
CA TYR A 537 4.77 -5.65 0.37
C TYR A 537 6.09 -6.44 -0.09
N ALA A 538 6.80 -6.01 -1.18
CA ALA A 538 7.49 -6.78 -2.29
C ALA A 538 9.03 -6.63 -2.81
N LYS A 539 9.36 -6.24 -4.10
CA LYS A 539 10.46 -6.59 -5.15
C LYS A 539 12.03 -6.38 -4.84
N GLN A 540 13.20 -6.57 -5.59
CA GLN A 540 13.83 -6.83 -6.97
C GLN A 540 15.30 -7.47 -6.95
N SER A 541 16.03 -7.84 -8.07
CA SER A 541 17.52 -8.21 -8.10
C SER A 541 18.41 -8.03 -9.42
N TYR A 542 19.78 -8.03 -9.29
CA TYR A 542 20.95 -7.70 -10.23
C TYR A 542 20.95 -7.99 -11.77
N GLY A 543 21.72 -7.29 -12.66
CA GLY A 543 22.55 -6.03 -12.55
C GLY A 543 23.77 -5.83 -13.54
N SER A 544 24.19 -4.55 -13.80
CA SER A 544 25.49 -4.03 -14.37
C SER A 544 25.78 -4.08 -15.91
N TYR A 545 26.67 -3.31 -16.61
CA TYR A 545 27.61 -2.15 -16.36
C TYR A 545 28.24 -1.58 -17.70
N THR A 546 28.65 -0.28 -17.81
CA THR A 546 29.99 0.28 -18.26
C THR A 546 30.05 1.69 -18.95
N SER A 547 31.00 2.53 -18.50
CA SER A 547 31.68 3.68 -19.19
C SER A 547 30.95 5.03 -19.42
N LEU A 548 31.65 6.15 -19.15
CA LEU A 548 31.09 7.51 -19.12
C LEU A 548 31.00 8.23 -20.49
N PRO A 549 29.88 8.89 -20.80
CA PRO A 549 29.64 9.74 -21.97
C PRO A 549 29.96 11.23 -21.69
N PRO A 550 29.93 12.14 -22.70
CA PRO A 550 30.10 13.57 -22.47
C PRO A 550 28.95 14.17 -21.64
N GLN A 551 29.25 15.16 -20.80
CA GLN A 551 28.26 15.83 -19.94
C GLN A 551 27.18 16.54 -20.77
N VAL A 552 25.92 16.20 -20.50
CA VAL A 552 24.74 16.82 -21.12
C VAL A 552 23.80 17.32 -20.02
N ARG A 553 23.27 18.53 -20.21
CA ARG A 553 22.43 19.23 -19.23
C ARG A 553 20.98 18.78 -19.39
N GLY A 554 20.49 18.00 -18.42
CA GLY A 554 19.08 17.66 -18.28
C GLY A 554 18.30 18.67 -17.43
N TYR A 555 17.13 18.25 -16.97
CA TYR A 555 16.15 19.03 -16.21
C TYR A 555 15.43 18.11 -15.19
N VAL A 556 14.94 18.64 -14.07
CA VAL A 556 14.13 17.89 -13.09
C VAL A 556 12.67 18.35 -13.16
N GLU A 557 11.73 17.45 -12.93
CA GLU A 557 10.31 17.82 -12.83
C GLU A 557 10.11 18.75 -11.61
N PRO A 558 9.64 20.00 -11.75
CA PRO A 558 9.72 20.97 -10.67
C PRO A 558 8.62 20.82 -9.60
N VAL A 559 8.68 19.73 -8.84
CA VAL A 559 7.74 19.39 -7.75
C VAL A 559 8.46 19.24 -6.39
N PRO A 560 9.14 20.30 -5.89
CA PRO A 560 10.01 20.19 -4.72
C PRO A 560 9.29 19.74 -3.43
N ASN A 561 7.98 19.98 -3.31
CA ASN A 561 7.19 19.51 -2.17
C ASN A 561 7.01 17.98 -2.16
N LEU A 562 6.83 17.34 -3.32
CA LEU A 562 6.85 15.87 -3.42
C LEU A 562 8.18 15.34 -2.90
N TYR A 563 9.30 15.84 -3.45
CA TYR A 563 10.63 15.34 -3.11
C TYR A 563 10.95 15.51 -1.62
N ALA A 564 10.53 16.63 -1.02
CA ALA A 564 10.63 16.87 0.41
C ALA A 564 9.82 15.87 1.25
N ARG A 565 8.58 15.56 0.87
CA ARG A 565 7.71 14.62 1.58
C ARG A 565 8.24 13.19 1.47
N LEU A 566 8.66 12.76 0.28
CA LEU A 566 9.32 11.46 0.08
C LEU A 566 10.64 11.34 0.86
N ALA A 567 11.43 12.40 0.98
CA ALA A 567 12.64 12.40 1.82
C ALA A 567 12.28 12.27 3.31
N SER A 568 11.19 12.91 3.74
CA SER A 568 10.66 12.84 5.11
C SER A 568 10.14 11.43 5.43
N LEU A 569 9.46 10.80 4.47
CA LEU A 569 8.97 9.42 4.49
C LEU A 569 10.11 8.39 4.56
N CYS A 570 11.14 8.54 3.72
CA CYS A 570 12.38 7.75 3.82
C CYS A 570 13.02 7.88 5.20
N GLN A 571 13.06 9.09 5.76
CA GLN A 571 13.65 9.35 7.08
C GLN A 571 12.84 8.73 8.23
N MET A 572 11.51 8.77 8.16
CA MET A 572 10.62 8.12 9.12
C MET A 572 10.76 6.58 9.07
N MET A 573 10.86 6.01 7.86
CA MET A 573 11.07 4.58 7.67
C MET A 573 12.41 4.09 8.25
N ILE A 574 13.50 4.84 8.06
CA ILE A 574 14.80 4.54 8.66
C ILE A 574 14.70 4.49 10.20
N THR A 575 14.15 5.53 10.85
CA THR A 575 14.10 5.60 12.31
C THR A 575 13.10 4.63 12.92
N GLY A 576 11.96 4.40 12.26
CA GLY A 576 10.97 3.39 12.66
C GLY A 576 11.55 1.98 12.65
N LEU A 577 12.24 1.57 11.58
CA LEU A 577 12.82 0.24 11.51
C LEU A 577 14.06 0.06 12.39
N ASP A 578 14.92 1.08 12.54
CA ASP A 578 16.12 1.00 13.39
C ASP A 578 15.77 0.88 14.88
N SER A 579 14.81 1.69 15.36
CA SER A 579 14.35 1.66 16.75
C SER A 579 13.71 0.33 17.17
N ARG A 580 13.23 -0.48 16.21
CA ARG A 580 12.70 -1.84 16.40
C ARG A 580 13.76 -2.93 16.18
N GLY A 581 14.97 -2.57 15.74
CA GLY A 581 16.01 -3.51 15.34
C GLY A 581 15.71 -4.26 14.04
N LEU A 582 14.73 -3.81 13.26
CA LEU A 582 14.26 -4.43 12.02
C LEU A 582 14.99 -3.92 10.77
N LEU A 583 15.63 -2.74 10.84
CA LEU A 583 16.35 -2.16 9.70
C LEU A 583 17.58 -3.01 9.33
N SER A 584 17.57 -3.61 8.14
CA SER A 584 18.78 -4.24 7.59
C SER A 584 19.77 -3.17 7.12
N SER A 585 21.08 -3.48 7.22
CA SER A 585 22.12 -2.56 6.75
C SER A 585 22.07 -2.32 5.23
N LEU A 586 21.40 -3.19 4.47
CA LEU A 586 21.21 -3.04 3.02
C LEU A 586 20.10 -2.02 2.72
N ILE A 587 18.94 -2.17 3.36
CA ILE A 587 17.79 -1.25 3.24
C ILE A 587 18.16 0.14 3.76
N GLY A 588 18.76 0.25 4.96
CA GLY A 588 19.17 1.53 5.54
C GLY A 588 20.09 2.32 4.61
N LEU A 589 21.17 1.68 4.13
CA LEU A 589 22.11 2.30 3.19
C LEU A 589 21.49 2.68 1.83
N LYS A 590 20.27 2.26 1.50
CA LYS A 590 19.58 2.63 0.26
C LYS A 590 18.49 3.68 0.48
N LEU A 591 17.71 3.58 1.56
CA LEU A 591 16.80 4.64 2.02
C LEU A 591 17.57 5.95 2.26
N GLU A 592 18.76 5.89 2.87
CA GLU A 592 19.64 7.06 3.02
C GLU A 592 20.01 7.69 1.67
N LYS A 593 20.36 6.89 0.67
CA LYS A 593 20.71 7.39 -0.67
C LYS A 593 19.52 7.96 -1.42
N LEU A 594 18.34 7.36 -1.28
CA LEU A 594 17.12 7.88 -1.89
C LEU A 594 16.70 9.19 -1.24
N ARG A 595 16.71 9.28 0.11
CA ARG A 595 16.51 10.53 0.86
C ARG A 595 17.46 11.62 0.38
N ASP A 596 18.76 11.33 0.32
CA ASP A 596 19.76 12.35 -0.02
C ASP A 596 19.61 12.80 -1.49
N PHE A 597 19.33 11.88 -2.41
CA PHE A 597 19.02 12.20 -3.82
C PHE A 597 17.73 13.03 -3.96
N LEU A 598 16.68 12.74 -3.18
CA LEU A 598 15.44 13.52 -3.15
C LEU A 598 15.68 14.96 -2.66
N LEU A 599 16.60 15.17 -1.71
CA LEU A 599 16.99 16.51 -1.25
C LEU A 599 17.83 17.27 -2.29
N ASP A 600 18.67 16.59 -3.07
CA ASP A 600 19.32 17.17 -4.25
C ASP A 600 18.27 17.58 -5.31
N LEU A 601 17.30 16.70 -5.64
CA LEU A 601 16.23 17.02 -6.57
C LEU A 601 15.36 18.20 -6.10
N GLN A 602 14.98 18.25 -4.81
CA GLN A 602 14.29 19.40 -4.22
C GLN A 602 15.08 20.70 -4.45
N THR A 603 16.39 20.68 -4.20
CA THR A 603 17.27 21.84 -4.34
C THR A 603 17.38 22.31 -5.80
N ILE A 604 17.39 21.37 -6.73
CA ILE A 604 17.41 21.64 -8.18
C ILE A 604 16.08 22.24 -8.64
N SER A 605 14.96 21.61 -8.29
CA SER A 605 13.62 22.06 -8.68
C SER A 605 13.25 23.44 -8.13
N ILE A 606 13.69 23.78 -6.91
CA ILE A 606 13.54 25.14 -6.38
C ILE A 606 14.28 26.16 -7.25
N LYS A 607 15.50 25.85 -7.69
CA LYS A 607 16.28 26.73 -8.58
C LYS A 607 15.65 26.85 -9.97
N GLU A 608 15.17 25.75 -10.55
CA GLU A 608 14.47 25.74 -11.84
C GLU A 608 13.19 26.60 -11.78
N LEU A 609 12.43 26.52 -10.67
CA LEU A 609 11.26 27.35 -10.43
C LEU A 609 11.60 28.82 -10.18
N GLU A 610 12.68 29.15 -9.47
CA GLU A 610 13.06 30.54 -9.20
C GLU A 610 13.80 31.22 -10.38
N GLY A 611 14.12 30.47 -11.44
CA GLY A 611 14.91 30.95 -12.58
C GLY A 611 16.41 31.10 -12.25
N THR A 612 16.90 30.37 -11.26
CA THR A 612 18.30 30.39 -10.81
C THR A 612 19.13 29.34 -11.56
N PRO A 613 20.27 29.70 -12.20
CA PRO A 613 21.13 28.73 -12.88
C PRO A 613 21.67 27.62 -11.96
N LEU A 614 21.64 26.38 -12.45
CA LEU A 614 22.21 25.22 -11.76
C LEU A 614 23.75 25.19 -11.86
N THR A 615 24.40 24.53 -10.90
CA THR A 615 25.84 24.27 -10.92
C THR A 615 26.21 23.02 -11.73
N ASP A 616 27.46 22.91 -12.16
CA ASP A 616 27.96 21.72 -12.88
C ASP A 616 27.79 20.42 -12.06
N SER A 617 27.86 20.52 -10.72
CA SER A 617 27.58 19.42 -9.78
C SER A 617 26.11 19.03 -9.74
N GLU A 618 25.19 19.99 -9.86
CA GLU A 618 23.74 19.72 -9.89
C GLU A 618 23.35 19.10 -11.23
N TYR A 619 23.87 19.60 -12.35
CA TYR A 619 23.76 18.90 -13.64
C TYR A 619 24.37 17.49 -13.61
N GLN A 620 25.42 17.26 -12.81
CA GLN A 620 25.98 15.92 -12.62
C GLN A 620 25.05 15.00 -11.79
N VAL A 621 24.24 15.51 -10.85
CA VAL A 621 23.19 14.72 -10.19
C VAL A 621 22.12 14.32 -11.20
N ILE A 622 21.63 15.26 -12.03
CA ILE A 622 20.65 14.99 -13.09
C ILE A 622 21.18 13.92 -14.06
N GLN A 623 22.44 14.05 -14.50
CA GLN A 623 23.08 13.09 -15.41
C GLN A 623 23.17 11.69 -14.78
N ASN A 624 23.61 11.58 -13.52
CA ASN A 624 23.75 10.28 -12.84
C ASN A 624 22.42 9.65 -12.36
N SER A 625 21.30 10.37 -12.45
CA SER A 625 19.98 9.94 -11.96
C SER A 625 19.64 8.48 -12.29
N GLY A 626 19.83 8.06 -13.54
CA GLY A 626 19.59 6.68 -13.98
C GLY A 626 20.37 5.65 -13.19
N SER A 627 21.68 5.85 -12.97
CA SER A 627 22.50 4.89 -12.20
C SER A 627 22.35 5.05 -10.68
N ILE A 628 21.91 6.22 -10.19
CA ILE A 628 21.48 6.36 -8.79
C ILE A 628 20.24 5.48 -8.57
N LEU A 629 19.22 5.62 -9.41
CA LEU A 629 17.97 4.86 -9.34
C LEU A 629 18.18 3.36 -9.57
N GLU A 630 18.94 2.95 -10.58
CA GLU A 630 19.40 1.56 -10.80
C GLU A 630 19.94 0.95 -9.50
N ARG A 631 20.88 1.64 -8.84
CA ARG A 631 21.55 1.16 -7.62
C ARG A 631 20.66 1.24 -6.37
N THR A 632 19.63 2.09 -6.39
CA THR A 632 18.58 2.15 -5.37
C THR A 632 17.64 0.96 -5.49
N VAL A 633 17.16 0.59 -6.68
CA VAL A 633 16.21 -0.52 -6.89
C VAL A 633 16.86 -1.90 -7.09
N THR A 634 18.16 -2.00 -7.35
CA THR A 634 18.84 -3.30 -7.59
C THR A 634 19.36 -3.93 -6.29
N PHE A 635 18.94 -5.15 -5.94
CA PHE A 635 19.34 -5.87 -4.71
C PHE A 635 19.98 -7.25 -4.99
N PRO A 636 20.51 -7.95 -3.96
CA PRO A 636 20.91 -9.35 -4.07
C PRO A 636 19.73 -10.28 -4.37
N SER A 637 19.98 -11.30 -5.19
CA SER A 637 19.02 -12.39 -5.41
C SER A 637 18.97 -13.31 -4.18
N ASP A 638 17.82 -13.39 -3.51
CA ASP A 638 17.52 -14.39 -2.48
C ASP A 638 16.17 -15.04 -2.80
N THR A 639 16.16 -16.36 -3.01
CA THR A 639 14.99 -17.12 -3.46
C THR A 639 13.88 -17.27 -2.42
N GLN A 640 14.06 -16.74 -1.20
CA GLN A 640 12.99 -16.66 -0.21
C GLN A 640 12.20 -15.34 -0.34
N ILE A 641 12.80 -14.30 -0.92
CA ILE A 641 12.25 -12.94 -1.01
C ILE A 641 12.41 -12.30 -2.41
N THR A 642 12.74 -13.04 -3.47
CA THR A 642 12.81 -12.53 -4.86
C THR A 642 12.46 -13.61 -5.90
N SER A 643 11.90 -13.19 -7.04
CA SER A 643 11.59 -14.05 -8.21
C SER A 643 11.97 -13.36 -9.54
N ASP A 644 11.72 -14.04 -10.67
CA ASP A 644 11.90 -13.47 -12.00
C ASP A 644 10.89 -12.36 -12.34
N ALA A 645 9.70 -12.36 -11.73
CA ALA A 645 8.68 -11.31 -11.92
C ALA A 645 9.06 -9.96 -11.29
N ASP A 646 10.11 -9.95 -10.44
CA ASP A 646 10.68 -8.72 -9.92
C ASP A 646 11.68 -8.05 -10.91
N LYS A 647 11.79 -8.55 -12.15
CA LYS A 647 12.61 -7.98 -13.25
C LYS A 647 11.79 -7.13 -14.24
N ASP A 648 10.57 -6.80 -13.87
CA ASP A 648 9.69 -5.87 -14.58
C ASP A 648 9.08 -4.93 -13.54
N MET A 649 8.90 -3.66 -13.88
CA MET A 649 8.22 -2.73 -12.99
C MET A 649 6.72 -3.01 -12.92
N ALA A 650 6.14 -3.64 -13.94
CA ALA A 650 4.71 -3.91 -13.99
C ALA A 650 4.21 -4.69 -12.76
N VAL A 651 3.11 -4.20 -12.19
CA VAL A 651 2.41 -4.71 -10.99
C VAL A 651 0.90 -4.55 -11.14
N ILE A 652 0.12 -5.35 -10.41
CA ILE A 652 -1.35 -5.30 -10.43
C ILE A 652 -1.96 -5.53 -9.05
N ALA A 653 -3.09 -4.88 -8.78
CA ALA A 653 -3.79 -4.95 -7.51
C ALA A 653 -5.32 -4.86 -7.67
N ASP A 654 -6.05 -5.83 -7.11
CA ASP A 654 -7.48 -5.64 -6.90
C ASP A 654 -7.74 -4.70 -5.72
N VAL A 655 -8.45 -3.60 -5.97
CA VAL A 655 -8.72 -2.56 -4.97
C VAL A 655 -10.16 -2.57 -4.42
N HIS A 656 -11.08 -3.20 -5.15
CA HIS A 656 -12.49 -3.37 -4.79
C HIS A 656 -13.02 -4.74 -5.28
N THR A 657 -14.09 -5.25 -4.66
CA THR A 657 -14.75 -6.51 -5.05
C THR A 657 -16.27 -6.36 -4.97
N ASP A 658 -16.97 -6.51 -6.10
CA ASP A 658 -18.43 -6.55 -6.17
C ASP A 658 -18.93 -8.02 -6.09
N PRO A 659 -19.59 -8.41 -4.99
CA PRO A 659 -20.14 -9.76 -4.85
C PRO A 659 -21.40 -10.00 -5.71
N ILE A 660 -22.06 -8.95 -6.22
CA ILE A 660 -23.30 -9.04 -7.00
C ILE A 660 -23.01 -9.48 -8.44
N THR A 661 -22.01 -8.87 -9.10
CA THR A 661 -21.54 -9.33 -10.43
C THR A 661 -20.41 -10.34 -10.37
N ALA A 662 -19.87 -10.64 -9.18
CA ALA A 662 -18.70 -11.49 -8.96
C ALA A 662 -17.47 -10.99 -9.73
N ARG A 663 -17.20 -9.67 -9.61
CA ARG A 663 -16.09 -8.97 -10.26
C ARG A 663 -15.23 -8.24 -9.24
N VAL A 664 -14.04 -7.87 -9.67
CA VAL A 664 -13.08 -7.04 -8.93
C VAL A 664 -12.73 -5.82 -9.77
N LEU A 665 -12.28 -4.75 -9.13
CA LEU A 665 -11.63 -3.62 -9.80
C LEU A 665 -10.12 -3.82 -9.70
N GLU A 666 -9.46 -4.08 -10.82
CA GLU A 666 -8.00 -4.17 -10.93
C GLU A 666 -7.43 -2.80 -11.28
N GLU A 667 -6.45 -2.35 -10.51
CA GLU A 667 -5.58 -1.21 -10.80
C GLU A 667 -4.19 -1.77 -11.16
N ALA A 668 -3.60 -1.32 -12.26
CA ALA A 668 -2.32 -1.88 -12.71
C ALA A 668 -1.34 -0.82 -13.23
N VAL A 669 -0.06 -1.01 -12.91
CA VAL A 669 1.06 -0.29 -13.54
C VAL A 669 1.71 -1.21 -14.56
N GLY A 670 1.96 -0.71 -15.77
CA GLY A 670 2.63 -1.46 -16.83
C GLY A 670 4.10 -1.09 -16.98
N ARG A 671 4.61 -1.22 -18.21
CA ARG A 671 5.97 -0.76 -18.57
C ARG A 671 6.03 0.76 -18.69
N PRO A 672 7.20 1.39 -18.45
CA PRO A 672 7.30 2.85 -18.35
C PRO A 672 7.12 3.50 -19.73
N MET A 673 6.32 4.56 -19.82
CA MET A 673 6.22 5.34 -21.05
C MET A 673 7.39 6.32 -21.17
N VAL A 674 7.75 6.71 -22.41
CA VAL A 674 8.76 7.76 -22.65
C VAL A 674 8.06 9.12 -22.65
N ILE A 675 8.52 10.05 -21.83
CA ILE A 675 8.11 11.46 -21.93
C ILE A 675 9.18 12.26 -22.71
N LEU A 676 8.73 13.16 -23.58
CA LEU A 676 9.55 14.19 -24.22
C LEU A 676 9.07 15.55 -23.71
N VAL A 677 9.98 16.38 -23.16
CA VAL A 677 9.63 17.70 -22.60
C VAL A 677 10.55 18.78 -23.20
N ALA A 678 9.99 19.79 -23.83
CA ALA A 678 10.73 20.95 -24.30
C ALA A 678 10.86 21.96 -23.15
N VAL A 679 12.08 22.14 -22.65
CA VAL A 679 12.40 22.96 -21.45
C VAL A 679 13.36 24.10 -21.79
N GLU A 680 13.40 25.15 -20.96
CA GLU A 680 14.44 26.19 -21.06
C GLU A 680 15.68 25.74 -20.28
N ILE A 681 16.85 25.75 -20.92
CA ILE A 681 18.14 25.56 -20.28
C ILE A 681 19.10 26.65 -20.77
N GLU A 682 19.50 27.54 -19.86
CA GLU A 682 20.42 28.68 -20.10
C GLU A 682 20.07 29.52 -21.35
N GLY A 683 18.81 29.91 -21.50
CA GLY A 683 18.34 30.75 -22.60
C GLY A 683 18.08 29.99 -23.91
N SER A 684 18.09 28.65 -23.88
CA SER A 684 17.87 27.78 -25.05
C SER A 684 16.77 26.76 -24.79
N VAL A 685 15.76 26.70 -25.68
CA VAL A 685 14.74 25.64 -25.62
C VAL A 685 15.37 24.32 -26.06
N THR A 686 15.34 23.34 -25.18
CA THR A 686 16.03 22.04 -25.31
C THR A 686 15.00 20.93 -25.11
N LEU A 687 14.97 19.95 -26.02
CA LEU A 687 14.12 18.77 -25.88
C LEU A 687 14.84 17.76 -24.98
N THR A 688 14.22 17.47 -23.84
CA THR A 688 14.65 16.43 -22.88
C THR A 688 13.82 15.17 -23.09
N ARG A 689 14.35 14.03 -22.62
CA ARG A 689 13.69 12.73 -22.62
C ARG A 689 13.68 12.18 -21.20
N GLY A 690 12.52 11.76 -20.71
CA GLY A 690 12.39 11.08 -19.42
C GLY A 690 11.63 9.76 -19.56
N ALA A 691 11.26 9.20 -18.41
CA ALA A 691 10.28 8.14 -18.29
C ALA A 691 9.15 8.57 -17.36
N VAL A 692 7.95 8.08 -17.60
CA VAL A 692 6.80 8.20 -16.70
C VAL A 692 6.16 6.82 -16.53
N PHE A 693 5.21 6.68 -15.61
CA PHE A 693 4.46 5.44 -15.44
C PHE A 693 3.63 5.07 -16.70
N SER A 694 3.03 3.89 -16.66
CA SER A 694 1.75 3.60 -17.31
C SER A 694 0.76 3.13 -16.25
N TYR A 695 -0.53 3.36 -16.46
CA TYR A 695 -1.59 3.11 -15.50
C TYR A 695 -2.87 2.65 -16.21
N TYR A 696 -3.50 1.62 -15.66
CA TYR A 696 -4.66 0.92 -16.23
C TYR A 696 -5.66 0.62 -15.11
N GLU A 697 -6.94 0.94 -15.34
CA GLU A 697 -8.06 0.69 -14.43
C GLU A 697 -9.07 -0.19 -15.18
N PHE A 698 -9.43 -1.37 -14.65
CA PHE A 698 -10.40 -2.24 -15.31
C PHE A 698 -11.08 -3.26 -14.38
N ALA A 699 -12.35 -3.57 -14.64
CA ALA A 699 -13.05 -4.60 -13.90
C ALA A 699 -12.73 -6.01 -14.42
N TRP A 700 -12.39 -6.97 -13.56
CA TRP A 700 -11.98 -8.34 -13.90
C TRP A 700 -12.83 -9.41 -13.16
N PRO A 701 -12.87 -10.70 -13.57
CA PRO A 701 -13.63 -11.73 -12.85
C PRO A 701 -13.02 -12.14 -11.50
N MET A 702 -13.83 -12.16 -10.43
CA MET A 702 -13.37 -12.48 -9.07
C MET A 702 -12.84 -13.91 -8.90
N GLY A 703 -13.21 -14.83 -9.79
CA GLY A 703 -12.69 -16.20 -9.80
C GLY A 703 -11.33 -16.37 -10.50
N ASP A 704 -10.75 -15.30 -11.01
CA ASP A 704 -9.56 -15.29 -11.89
C ASP A 704 -8.64 -14.08 -11.59
N ARG A 705 -8.61 -13.64 -10.32
CA ARG A 705 -7.84 -12.48 -9.80
C ARG A 705 -6.40 -12.51 -10.31
N LEU A 706 -5.92 -11.40 -10.86
CA LEU A 706 -4.61 -11.37 -11.52
C LEU A 706 -3.44 -11.37 -10.52
N THR A 707 -2.29 -11.84 -11.00
CA THR A 707 -0.99 -11.70 -10.32
C THR A 707 -0.03 -10.92 -11.20
N ASP A 708 1.05 -10.39 -10.64
CA ASP A 708 2.15 -9.77 -11.40
C ASP A 708 2.60 -10.64 -12.57
N GLU A 709 2.78 -11.95 -12.34
CA GLU A 709 3.16 -12.90 -13.38
C GLU A 709 2.15 -12.94 -14.54
N ALA A 710 0.85 -13.02 -14.24
CA ALA A 710 -0.20 -13.04 -15.27
C ALA A 710 -0.34 -11.70 -16.01
N TRP A 711 -0.19 -10.58 -15.31
CA TRP A 711 -0.22 -9.23 -15.88
C TRP A 711 1.00 -8.96 -16.77
N GLN A 712 2.19 -9.40 -16.35
CA GLN A 712 3.41 -9.34 -17.18
C GLN A 712 3.30 -10.22 -18.43
N ASP A 713 2.72 -11.42 -18.32
CA ASP A 713 2.43 -12.30 -19.47
C ASP A 713 1.38 -11.68 -20.42
N MET A 714 0.39 -10.91 -19.93
CA MET A 714 -0.54 -10.16 -20.80
C MET A 714 0.18 -9.05 -21.59
N ILE A 715 1.04 -8.26 -20.93
CA ILE A 715 1.84 -7.21 -21.58
C ILE A 715 2.82 -7.81 -22.61
N ASP A 716 3.46 -8.95 -22.32
CA ASP A 716 4.35 -9.62 -23.27
C ASP A 716 3.59 -10.29 -24.45
N GLN A 717 2.26 -10.38 -24.40
CA GLN A 717 1.39 -10.82 -25.49
C GLN A 717 0.74 -9.66 -26.28
N GLY A 718 0.75 -8.43 -25.75
CA GLY A 718 0.03 -7.29 -26.33
C GLY A 718 -1.49 -7.36 -26.09
N GLU A 719 -1.90 -7.96 -24.97
CA GLU A 719 -3.30 -8.14 -24.56
C GLU A 719 -3.70 -7.23 -23.37
N GLU A 720 -2.89 -6.22 -23.04
CA GLU A 720 -3.22 -5.22 -22.03
C GLU A 720 -4.47 -4.37 -22.41
N PRO A 721 -5.30 -3.95 -21.43
CA PRO A 721 -6.42 -3.03 -21.68
C PRO A 721 -5.97 -1.67 -22.23
N SER A 722 -6.91 -0.94 -22.83
CA SER A 722 -6.68 0.45 -23.22
C SER A 722 -6.47 1.36 -22.01
N LEU A 723 -5.50 2.30 -22.10
CA LEU A 723 -5.33 3.38 -21.12
C LEU A 723 -6.64 4.18 -20.92
N PRO A 724 -6.86 4.79 -19.75
CA PRO A 724 -8.03 5.62 -19.48
C PRO A 724 -8.25 6.72 -20.54
N SER A 725 -9.49 6.92 -20.99
CA SER A 725 -9.79 7.73 -22.17
C SER A 725 -9.36 9.20 -22.10
N TRP A 726 -9.18 9.74 -20.90
CA TRP A 726 -8.72 11.11 -20.66
C TRP A 726 -7.22 11.30 -20.94
N THR A 727 -6.40 10.24 -20.95
CA THR A 727 -4.94 10.36 -21.22
C THR A 727 -4.61 10.80 -22.66
N ASN A 728 -5.59 10.78 -23.57
CA ASN A 728 -5.49 11.31 -24.92
C ASN A 728 -5.17 12.81 -24.99
N SER A 729 -5.21 13.55 -23.87
CA SER A 729 -4.74 14.94 -23.77
C SER A 729 -3.21 15.07 -23.81
N PHE A 730 -2.45 14.00 -23.52
CA PHE A 730 -0.98 14.03 -23.47
C PHE A 730 -0.26 12.80 -24.06
N VAL A 731 -0.94 11.65 -24.20
CA VAL A 731 -0.39 10.42 -24.79
C VAL A 731 -0.57 10.42 -26.31
N VAL A 732 0.45 9.96 -27.05
CA VAL A 732 0.40 9.77 -28.51
C VAL A 732 0.99 8.41 -28.87
N ASP A 733 0.19 7.58 -29.57
CA ASP A 733 0.62 6.26 -30.07
C ASP A 733 1.70 6.39 -31.15
N TRP A 734 2.97 6.20 -30.76
CA TRP A 734 4.09 6.13 -31.69
C TRP A 734 5.19 5.17 -31.25
N ASP A 735 5.40 4.13 -32.07
CA ASP A 735 6.47 3.15 -31.90
C ASP A 735 7.87 3.77 -32.14
N PHE A 736 8.61 3.98 -31.06
CA PHE A 736 9.82 4.80 -31.00
C PHE A 736 11.10 4.06 -31.47
N GLU A 737 11.20 3.74 -32.77
CA GLU A 737 12.43 3.18 -33.36
C GLU A 737 13.59 4.20 -33.40
N PHE A 738 14.39 4.28 -32.33
CA PHE A 738 15.67 5.01 -32.33
C PHE A 738 16.74 4.25 -33.15
N ASN A 739 16.65 4.33 -34.47
CA ASN A 739 17.52 3.64 -35.42
C ASN A 739 18.98 4.15 -35.37
N ALA A 740 19.85 3.40 -34.68
CA ALA A 740 21.22 3.79 -34.34
C ALA A 740 22.17 3.98 -35.55
N ALA A 741 21.78 3.58 -36.76
CA ALA A 741 22.63 3.64 -37.96
C ALA A 741 22.97 5.07 -38.43
N THR A 742 22.10 6.06 -38.15
CA THR A 742 22.15 7.37 -38.83
C THR A 742 23.16 8.34 -38.20
N ILE A 743 23.34 8.33 -36.88
CA ILE A 743 24.12 9.34 -36.15
C ILE A 743 25.64 9.12 -36.27
N LEU A 744 26.10 7.87 -36.37
CA LEU A 744 27.53 7.57 -36.55
C LEU A 744 28.03 7.95 -37.97
N LEU A 745 27.17 7.80 -38.99
CA LEU A 745 27.53 8.07 -40.40
C LEU A 745 27.57 9.55 -40.78
N SER A 746 27.10 10.45 -39.91
CA SER A 746 27.17 11.91 -40.13
C SER A 746 28.46 12.52 -39.58
N LYS A 747 28.95 12.07 -38.42
CA LYS A 747 30.13 12.63 -37.75
C LYS A 747 31.48 12.26 -38.38
N GLU A 748 31.56 11.21 -39.20
CA GLU A 748 32.80 10.87 -39.95
C GLU A 748 33.06 11.70 -41.23
N LYS A 749 32.12 12.53 -41.68
CA LYS A 749 32.18 13.17 -43.03
C LYS A 749 32.65 14.63 -43.07
N SER A 750 33.11 15.19 -41.96
CA SER A 750 33.54 16.60 -41.86
C SER A 750 35.05 16.81 -41.65
N CYS A 751 35.87 15.76 -41.81
CA CYS A 751 37.34 15.82 -41.66
C CYS A 751 38.11 15.14 -42.81
N ILE A 752 37.95 15.65 -44.04
CA ILE A 752 38.88 15.50 -45.18
C ILE A 752 39.04 16.85 -45.87
#